data_AF-A0A8H9JTX8-F1
#
_entry.id   AF-A0A8H9JTX8-F1
#
_cell.length_a   1.000
_cell.length_b   1.000
_cell.length_c   1.000
_cell.angle_alpha   90.00
_cell.angle_beta   90.00
_cell.angle_gamma   90.00
#
_symmetry.space_group_name_H-M   'P 1'
#
loop_
_entity.id
_entity.type
_entity.pdbx_description
1 polymer ?
#
loop_
_entity_poly.entity_id
_entity_poly.type
_entity_poly.pdbx_seq_one_letter_code
_entity_poly.pdbx_strand_id
1 'polypeptide(L)'
;MKKWKKSLRQIIVVLLLLYIIGLPIQNIVLANANELSTTEKVITDEIEANTSNSESSASGTVPTLEEEAKSTVIDKSTQTSKETSSSEMVLEKRGILTGTSEVNPSEKQEASSVTEQSEESPSTKAVTTGAFPNGSTATWNFDDATGTLAISGGTLVNPNKSIQNLTGISVSEITDIVCEDKLFLSGSCQSLFYGSAATNLDVSNFDTSQVTDMSYMFYGSVAINLDLSNFDTSSVTDMSGMLGDTAANLDLSNFDTSQVNNMSYMFDSSAATSLDLSNFDTSQVQEMSYMFYGSAATSLDLSNFDTSQVYDMSYMFADSVATSLDLSNFDTSQVTGMDYMFSGSAAISLDLSSFDTSQVNGMSYMFDSSAATSLDLSNFDTSQVQEMSYMFYGSAATSLDLSSFDTSQVNGMSYMFADSAATSLDLSSFDTSQVNDMSYMFADSAATSLDLSSFDTSQVSDMSYMFTDSAITNLDLSNFDTIHGPYMGYMFYGAQQLQNIILGSNFRFCSMDGVLPNPTPTNKYTGKWQNVGNGTVNNPKGSFVGTATELMFNQNTSAMTDTYVWQPALLEVVVENIVLPVGGTWSPDNNFVEATDSAGNSVDFKDITVTGSVDTIQPGVYTVTYSYGGITSTATVTVLETMPTSWINFSVDGTNVRSIPGSVLSTPEWNLTTGLWDKWKPGIVKVPTDKLPSEPTKQGYEFKGWKDNTGTMVDFNTLDLDLNSQNEFDFYAAFEKKEYTVTFDVEGKQEQEVVLFEELITEPTVPNKVGYAFTGWYDAETGGTKWDFTTDTMPSNEIILYARFNKLGFATPEIKPAIPTIITPITPGVNPATPSVESPTTPGAGGNQTSSNDSGLNTVNTGNMTMTSQGNAATASPATSSQGGKLAKLGENSSLLLQGFGLLLVLSGMIFFWKKRKKIHS
;
A
#
# COMPACT_ATOMS: atom_id res chain seq x y z
N MET A 1 -33.66 0.57 44.69
CA MET A 1 -34.29 -0.23 43.60
C MET A 1 -35.38 0.50 42.80
N LYS A 2 -36.59 0.80 43.30
CA LYS A 2 -37.70 1.32 42.44
C LYS A 2 -37.44 2.64 41.69
N LYS A 3 -36.63 3.58 42.21
CA LYS A 3 -36.22 4.81 41.47
C LYS A 3 -35.25 4.49 40.31
N TRP A 4 -34.22 3.67 40.55
CA TRP A 4 -33.23 3.27 39.54
C TRP A 4 -33.85 2.64 38.29
N LYS A 5 -34.84 1.74 38.44
CA LYS A 5 -35.56 1.15 37.29
C LYS A 5 -36.38 2.17 36.47
N LYS A 6 -36.58 3.41 36.94
CA LYS A 6 -37.21 4.49 36.16
C LYS A 6 -36.17 5.25 35.33
N SER A 7 -35.05 5.66 35.94
CA SER A 7 -33.92 6.28 35.20
C SER A 7 -33.39 5.36 34.10
N LEU A 8 -33.16 4.07 34.39
CA LEU A 8 -32.65 3.12 33.41
C LEU A 8 -33.60 2.96 32.21
N ARG A 9 -34.92 2.98 32.42
CA ARG A 9 -35.91 2.97 31.33
C ARG A 9 -35.90 4.26 30.51
N GLN A 10 -35.64 5.42 31.12
CA GLN A 10 -35.53 6.68 30.39
C GLN A 10 -34.25 6.74 29.56
N ILE A 11 -33.12 6.27 30.09
CA ILE A 11 -31.85 6.17 29.36
C ILE A 11 -31.97 5.20 28.17
N ILE A 12 -32.57 4.02 28.36
CA ILE A 12 -32.80 3.05 27.27
C ILE A 12 -33.73 3.62 26.18
N VAL A 13 -34.75 4.40 26.54
CA VAL A 13 -35.62 5.07 25.56
C VAL A 13 -34.87 6.17 24.79
N VAL A 14 -33.99 6.93 25.43
CA VAL A 14 -33.14 7.92 24.75
C VAL A 14 -32.14 7.26 23.80
N LEU A 15 -31.50 6.16 24.21
CA LEU A 15 -30.59 5.39 23.35
C LEU A 15 -31.33 4.75 22.16
N LEU A 16 -32.56 4.25 22.34
CA LEU A 16 -33.38 3.75 21.24
C LEU A 16 -33.84 4.87 20.28
N LEU A 17 -34.10 6.08 20.77
CA LEU A 17 -34.39 7.23 19.92
C LEU A 17 -33.15 7.68 19.11
N LEU A 18 -31.97 7.67 19.73
CA LEU A 18 -30.70 7.93 19.04
C LEU A 18 -30.36 6.85 18.00
N TYR A 19 -30.74 5.59 18.23
CA TYR A 19 -30.57 4.51 17.27
C TYR A 19 -31.53 4.60 16.06
N ILE A 20 -32.69 5.25 16.22
CA ILE A 20 -33.68 5.46 15.16
C ILE A 20 -33.36 6.69 14.29
N ILE A 21 -32.62 7.67 14.84
CA ILE A 21 -32.18 8.88 14.13
C ILE A 21 -30.71 8.72 13.75
N GLY A 22 -30.46 8.03 12.64
CA GLY A 22 -29.11 7.70 12.17
C GLY A 22 -28.29 8.93 11.78
N LEU A 23 -27.48 9.43 12.72
CA LEU A 23 -26.47 10.48 12.51
C LEU A 23 -25.08 9.95 12.87
N PRO A 24 -24.06 10.16 12.01
CA PRO A 24 -22.69 9.76 12.32
C PRO A 24 -22.07 10.68 13.39
N ILE A 25 -21.42 10.11 14.38
CA ILE A 25 -20.60 10.86 15.34
C ILE A 25 -19.19 10.96 14.78
N GLN A 26 -18.75 12.18 14.47
CA GLN A 26 -17.32 12.53 14.38
C GLN A 26 -17.01 13.74 15.25
N ASN A 27 -15.77 13.79 15.74
CA ASN A 27 -15.11 14.94 16.36
C ASN A 27 -15.85 15.61 17.54
N ILE A 28 -15.72 15.00 18.72
CA ILE A 28 -15.61 15.77 19.97
C ILE A 28 -14.13 15.77 20.38
N VAL A 29 -13.41 16.82 20.00
CA VAL A 29 -12.14 17.16 20.61
C VAL A 29 -12.44 17.85 21.94
N LEU A 30 -11.89 17.32 23.04
CA LEU A 30 -11.91 17.97 24.36
C LEU A 30 -10.49 18.01 24.91
N ALA A 31 -9.88 19.19 24.86
CA ALA A 31 -8.53 19.43 25.33
C ALA A 31 -8.43 19.45 26.87
N ASN A 32 -7.21 19.25 27.38
CA ASN A 32 -6.89 19.10 28.79
C ASN A 32 -7.34 20.28 29.68
N ALA A 33 -7.70 19.94 30.93
CA ALA A 33 -7.61 20.85 32.07
C ALA A 33 -7.21 20.05 33.33
N ASN A 34 -6.03 20.36 33.88
CA ASN A 34 -5.61 19.87 35.19
C ASN A 34 -6.33 20.65 36.31
N GLU A 35 -6.60 20.00 37.45
CA GLU A 35 -6.00 20.31 38.77
C GLU A 35 -6.76 19.66 39.96
N LEU A 36 -6.07 19.53 41.11
CA LEU A 36 -6.57 19.19 42.46
C LEU A 36 -7.19 17.77 42.63
N SER A 37 -6.55 16.78 43.26
CA SER A 37 -6.22 16.63 44.71
C SER A 37 -7.48 16.49 45.60
N THR A 38 -7.60 15.60 46.59
CA THR A 38 -6.62 14.89 47.44
C THR A 38 -7.13 13.53 47.97
N THR A 39 -6.20 12.66 48.43
CA THR A 39 -6.18 11.88 49.71
C THR A 39 -7.53 11.53 50.38
N GLU A 40 -7.90 10.29 50.79
CA GLU A 40 -7.20 9.09 51.33
C GLU A 40 -8.04 7.81 50.94
N LYS A 41 -7.80 6.51 51.26
CA LYS A 41 -6.91 5.77 52.19
C LYS A 41 -6.73 4.30 51.74
N VAL A 42 -5.76 3.59 52.36
CA VAL A 42 -5.49 2.14 52.25
C VAL A 42 -6.24 1.32 53.31
N ILE A 43 -6.64 0.08 52.99
CA ILE A 43 -6.51 -1.15 53.80
C ILE A 43 -6.84 -2.39 52.93
N THR A 44 -6.15 -3.50 53.20
CA THR A 44 -6.25 -4.81 52.53
C THR A 44 -7.36 -5.70 53.11
N ASP A 45 -7.69 -6.81 52.45
CA ASP A 45 -7.42 -8.17 52.98
C ASP A 45 -8.00 -9.25 52.03
N GLU A 46 -7.44 -10.46 52.11
CA GLU A 46 -7.82 -11.64 51.31
C GLU A 46 -9.04 -12.40 51.89
N ILE A 47 -9.61 -13.34 51.11
CA ILE A 47 -9.97 -14.71 51.55
C ILE A 47 -10.57 -15.51 50.39
N GLU A 48 -10.35 -16.83 50.39
CA GLU A 48 -10.66 -17.76 49.30
C GLU A 48 -12.09 -18.38 49.32
N ALA A 49 -12.39 -19.09 48.22
CA ALA A 49 -13.06 -20.40 48.17
C ALA A 49 -14.59 -20.56 48.36
N ASN A 50 -15.23 -20.96 47.25
CA ASN A 50 -15.85 -22.30 47.01
C ASN A 50 -17.38 -22.52 46.87
N THR A 51 -17.73 -23.21 45.76
CA THR A 51 -18.88 -24.14 45.55
C THR A 51 -20.33 -23.57 45.61
N SER A 52 -21.37 -24.11 44.95
CA SER A 52 -21.60 -25.47 44.41
C SER A 52 -22.73 -25.56 43.33
N ASN A 53 -22.66 -26.58 42.44
CA ASN A 53 -23.76 -27.49 41.99
C ASN A 53 -24.98 -26.98 41.15
N SER A 54 -25.67 -27.79 40.31
CA SER A 54 -25.52 -29.22 39.90
C SER A 54 -26.39 -29.63 38.66
N GLU A 55 -26.22 -30.90 38.23
CA GLU A 55 -27.14 -31.82 37.47
C GLU A 55 -26.99 -31.99 35.93
N SER A 56 -27.27 -33.16 35.30
CA SER A 56 -27.29 -34.59 35.76
C SER A 56 -27.44 -35.60 34.57
N SER A 57 -27.10 -36.89 34.81
CA SER A 57 -27.37 -38.14 34.01
C SER A 57 -26.78 -38.27 32.56
N ALA A 58 -26.00 -39.29 32.12
CA ALA A 58 -25.91 -40.77 32.29
C ALA A 58 -26.93 -41.58 31.44
N SER A 59 -26.68 -42.76 30.83
CA SER A 59 -25.57 -43.77 30.77
C SER A 59 -25.72 -44.64 29.48
N GLY A 60 -24.95 -45.66 29.05
CA GLY A 60 -23.74 -46.39 29.53
C GLY A 60 -23.50 -47.76 28.79
N THR A 61 -22.40 -48.48 29.07
CA THR A 61 -22.00 -49.88 28.65
C THR A 61 -21.76 -50.20 27.13
N VAL A 62 -20.64 -50.76 26.60
CA VAL A 62 -19.71 -51.91 26.93
C VAL A 62 -20.29 -53.28 26.51
N PRO A 63 -19.59 -54.30 25.87
CA PRO A 63 -18.12 -54.62 25.80
C PRO A 63 -17.49 -55.19 24.45
N THR A 64 -16.12 -55.30 24.40
CA THR A 64 -15.18 -56.34 23.80
C THR A 64 -15.37 -56.99 22.39
N LEU A 65 -14.42 -57.68 21.69
CA LEU A 65 -13.20 -58.50 21.96
C LEU A 65 -12.17 -58.52 20.76
N GLU A 66 -10.98 -59.13 20.98
CA GLU A 66 -10.09 -59.92 20.04
C GLU A 66 -9.17 -59.28 18.95
N GLU A 67 -7.88 -59.17 19.30
CA GLU A 67 -6.62 -59.72 18.70
C GLU A 67 -6.19 -59.73 17.19
N GLU A 68 -4.88 -59.41 17.02
CA GLU A 68 -3.83 -60.04 16.17
C GLU A 68 -3.58 -59.73 14.66
N ALA A 69 -2.29 -59.49 14.37
CA ALA A 69 -1.49 -59.90 13.19
C ALA A 69 -1.57 -59.21 11.78
N LYS A 70 -0.67 -58.23 11.60
CA LYS A 70 0.32 -58.07 10.49
C LYS A 70 -0.10 -57.95 8.99
N SER A 71 0.19 -56.74 8.45
CA SER A 71 1.10 -56.47 7.30
C SER A 71 0.55 -56.12 5.89
N THR A 72 1.41 -55.38 5.15
CA THR A 72 1.47 -55.10 3.70
C THR A 72 0.40 -54.22 3.00
N VAL A 73 0.77 -52.94 2.83
CA VAL A 73 0.67 -52.04 1.64
C VAL A 73 -0.70 -51.73 0.98
N ILE A 74 -0.80 -50.47 0.49
CA ILE A 74 -1.68 -49.90 -0.56
C ILE A 74 -2.86 -49.02 -0.06
N ASP A 75 -2.96 -47.88 -0.76
CA ASP A 75 -4.04 -46.87 -0.90
C ASP A 75 -4.29 -45.76 0.15
N LYS A 76 -4.69 -44.60 -0.39
CA LYS A 76 -5.16 -43.41 0.34
C LYS A 76 -6.68 -43.32 0.28
N SER A 77 -7.37 -43.61 1.37
CA SER A 77 -8.77 -43.16 1.54
C SER A 77 -9.09 -42.73 2.98
N THR A 78 -9.18 -41.41 3.16
CA THR A 78 -10.06 -40.68 4.10
C THR A 78 -10.67 -41.46 5.29
N GLN A 79 -10.24 -41.17 6.53
CA GLN A 79 -11.02 -40.30 7.46
C GLN A 79 -10.35 -40.10 8.84
N THR A 80 -10.40 -38.85 9.32
CA THR A 80 -10.66 -38.41 10.71
C THR A 80 -9.92 -39.09 11.88
N SER A 81 -8.90 -38.42 12.41
CA SER A 81 -8.33 -38.67 13.75
C SER A 81 -9.26 -38.16 14.89
N LYS A 82 -8.93 -38.51 16.15
CA LYS A 82 -9.88 -38.67 17.27
C LYS A 82 -9.23 -39.37 18.49
N GLU A 83 -8.25 -38.70 19.08
CA GLU A 83 -7.52 -39.04 20.32
C GLU A 83 -8.48 -39.38 21.51
N THR A 84 -8.07 -39.99 22.63
CA THR A 84 -6.88 -39.64 23.45
C THR A 84 -6.58 -40.70 24.53
N SER A 85 -5.31 -40.76 24.96
CA SER A 85 -4.82 -40.97 26.35
C SER A 85 -5.33 -42.15 27.21
N SER A 86 -4.38 -42.97 27.66
CA SER A 86 -4.45 -43.73 28.94
C SER A 86 -3.35 -43.23 29.88
N SER A 87 -3.61 -43.22 31.19
CA SER A 87 -2.69 -42.75 32.24
C SER A 87 -2.10 -43.89 33.09
N GLU A 88 -1.19 -43.55 33.99
CA GLU A 88 -0.23 -44.45 34.65
C GLU A 88 -0.76 -45.35 35.79
N MET A 89 0.18 -46.17 36.26
CA MET A 89 0.21 -47.11 37.38
C MET A 89 -0.45 -46.67 38.71
N VAL A 90 -0.88 -47.67 39.50
CA VAL A 90 -0.94 -47.59 40.98
C VAL A 90 -0.45 -48.92 41.61
N LEU A 91 0.21 -48.84 42.76
CA LEU A 91 0.87 -49.96 43.46
C LEU A 91 -0.07 -50.92 44.23
N GLU A 92 0.52 -52.07 44.60
CA GLU A 92 0.17 -53.03 45.67
C GLU A 92 -0.87 -52.64 46.75
N LYS A 93 -1.75 -53.60 47.13
CA LYS A 93 -1.44 -54.48 48.30
C LYS A 93 -2.32 -55.73 48.52
N ARG A 94 -1.60 -56.81 48.88
CA ARG A 94 -1.96 -58.09 49.54
C ARG A 94 -3.40 -58.30 50.06
N GLY A 95 -3.96 -59.48 49.74
CA GLY A 95 -4.97 -60.18 50.53
C GLY A 95 -4.89 -61.70 50.31
N ILE A 96 -4.75 -62.50 51.39
CA ILE A 96 -4.57 -63.97 51.34
C ILE A 96 -5.84 -64.66 51.87
N LEU A 97 -6.20 -65.84 51.32
CA LEU A 97 -6.73 -67.08 51.98
C LEU A 97 -7.54 -67.93 50.97
N THR A 98 -6.96 -68.99 50.37
CA THR A 98 -6.96 -70.43 50.77
C THR A 98 -8.24 -71.25 50.49
N GLY A 99 -8.06 -72.38 49.79
CA GLY A 99 -9.04 -73.49 49.62
C GLY A 99 -8.85 -74.20 48.26
N THR A 100 -8.25 -75.40 48.17
CA THR A 100 -8.89 -76.75 48.21
C THR A 100 -9.98 -76.94 47.14
N SER A 101 -9.99 -77.97 46.27
CA SER A 101 -9.15 -79.17 46.06
C SER A 101 -9.42 -79.72 44.63
N GLU A 102 -8.44 -80.17 43.81
CA GLU A 102 -7.73 -81.46 43.79
C GLU A 102 -8.45 -82.58 42.96
N VAL A 103 -7.68 -83.45 42.25
CA VAL A 103 -8.11 -84.69 41.52
C VAL A 103 -8.97 -84.45 40.24
N ASN A 104 -8.57 -84.62 38.95
CA ASN A 104 -7.71 -85.59 38.22
C ASN A 104 -8.34 -87.02 38.07
N PRO A 105 -7.98 -87.93 37.13
CA PRO A 105 -7.49 -87.85 35.74
C PRO A 105 -8.39 -88.65 34.72
N SER A 106 -7.88 -88.87 33.49
CA SER A 106 -8.21 -90.00 32.56
C SER A 106 -9.59 -89.98 31.85
N GLU A 107 -9.81 -90.51 30.63
CA GLU A 107 -8.99 -91.09 29.53
C GLU A 107 -9.91 -91.14 28.25
N LYS A 108 -9.57 -91.62 27.03
CA LYS A 108 -8.48 -92.46 26.49
C LYS A 108 -8.24 -92.23 24.96
N GLN A 109 -7.16 -92.83 24.46
CA GLN A 109 -6.83 -93.28 23.08
C GLN A 109 -7.89 -93.22 21.96
N GLU A 110 -7.45 -92.83 20.75
CA GLU A 110 -7.19 -93.82 19.68
C GLU A 110 -6.02 -93.37 18.77
N ALA A 111 -5.54 -94.25 17.90
CA ALA A 111 -4.36 -94.06 17.02
C ALA A 111 -4.69 -94.59 15.59
N SER A 112 -3.86 -94.53 14.54
CA SER A 112 -2.44 -94.16 14.40
C SER A 112 -2.13 -93.89 12.92
N SER A 113 -1.19 -93.00 12.60
CA SER A 113 -0.37 -93.13 11.39
C SER A 113 0.92 -92.33 11.54
N VAL A 114 2.05 -92.87 11.07
CA VAL A 114 3.40 -92.31 11.25
C VAL A 114 3.91 -91.76 9.92
N THR A 115 4.47 -90.55 9.94
CA THR A 115 5.44 -90.11 8.91
C THR A 115 6.49 -89.22 9.58
N GLU A 116 7.70 -89.32 9.08
CA GLU A 116 9.00 -88.94 9.66
C GLU A 116 9.05 -87.60 10.40
N GLN A 117 9.41 -87.66 11.69
CA GLN A 117 9.82 -86.52 12.50
C GLN A 117 11.23 -86.09 12.06
N SER A 118 11.31 -85.02 11.26
CA SER A 118 12.55 -84.25 11.14
C SER A 118 12.70 -83.39 12.39
N GLU A 119 13.84 -83.52 13.07
CA GLU A 119 14.20 -82.60 14.15
C GLU A 119 14.61 -81.26 13.53
N GLU A 120 13.67 -80.32 13.43
CA GLU A 120 14.04 -78.91 13.31
C GLU A 120 14.80 -78.53 14.58
N SER A 121 16.13 -78.55 14.47
CA SER A 121 17.02 -77.94 15.45
C SER A 121 16.63 -76.47 15.59
N PRO A 122 16.58 -75.89 16.80
CA PRO A 122 16.37 -74.46 16.94
C PRO A 122 17.44 -73.73 16.14
N SER A 123 17.02 -72.77 15.30
CA SER A 123 17.95 -72.01 14.47
C SER A 123 18.85 -71.18 15.38
N THR A 124 20.08 -71.67 15.60
CA THR A 124 21.16 -70.87 16.19
C THR A 124 21.45 -69.73 15.23
N LYS A 125 20.85 -68.57 15.50
CA LYS A 125 21.08 -67.32 14.78
C LYS A 125 22.58 -66.98 14.79
N ALA A 126 23.00 -66.18 13.82
CA ALA A 126 24.41 -65.85 13.69
C ALA A 126 24.85 -64.97 14.86
N VAL A 127 25.94 -65.36 15.49
CA VAL A 127 26.62 -64.58 16.53
C VAL A 127 27.77 -63.87 15.83
N THR A 128 27.57 -62.61 15.47
CA THR A 128 28.46 -61.86 14.58
C THR A 128 29.49 -61.10 15.41
N THR A 129 30.77 -61.36 15.19
CA THR A 129 31.87 -60.79 15.98
C THR A 129 32.87 -60.01 15.15
N GLY A 130 33.51 -59.02 15.76
CA GLY A 130 34.59 -58.26 15.14
C GLY A 130 35.42 -57.44 16.13
N ALA A 131 36.33 -56.64 15.58
CA ALA A 131 37.17 -55.71 16.34
C ALA A 131 36.87 -54.27 15.93
N PHE A 132 37.16 -53.32 16.82
CA PHE A 132 37.08 -51.89 16.52
C PHE A 132 38.32 -51.39 15.75
N PRO A 133 38.22 -50.29 14.98
CA PRO A 133 39.31 -49.79 14.13
C PRO A 133 40.43 -49.11 14.94
N ASN A 134 41.37 -48.47 14.23
CA ASN A 134 42.33 -47.50 14.78
C ASN A 134 43.33 -48.04 15.83
N GLY A 135 43.46 -49.35 15.97
CA GLY A 135 44.32 -49.98 17.00
C GLY A 135 43.63 -50.18 18.35
N SER A 136 42.31 -50.00 18.40
CA SER A 136 41.47 -50.40 19.53
C SER A 136 41.68 -51.87 19.89
N THR A 137 41.66 -52.19 21.19
CA THR A 137 41.81 -53.58 21.67
C THR A 137 40.48 -54.21 22.11
N ALA A 138 39.43 -53.41 22.28
CA ALA A 138 38.07 -53.91 22.49
C ALA A 138 37.55 -54.66 21.24
N THR A 139 36.72 -55.67 21.47
CA THR A 139 35.99 -56.41 20.43
C THR A 139 34.49 -56.26 20.65
N TRP A 140 33.71 -56.52 19.61
CA TRP A 140 32.25 -56.51 19.68
C TRP A 140 31.68 -57.86 19.26
N ASN A 141 30.49 -58.14 19.79
CA ASN A 141 29.69 -59.32 19.51
C ASN A 141 28.22 -58.92 19.42
N PHE A 142 27.52 -59.32 18.36
CA PHE A 142 26.11 -59.05 18.14
C PHE A 142 25.31 -60.35 18.05
N ASP A 143 24.20 -60.40 18.78
CA ASP A 143 23.24 -61.50 18.74
C ASP A 143 21.95 -61.05 18.03
N ASP A 144 21.79 -61.49 16.77
CA ASP A 144 20.58 -61.27 15.96
C ASP A 144 19.28 -61.69 16.68
N ALA A 145 19.33 -62.56 17.71
CA ALA A 145 18.15 -63.07 18.41
C ALA A 145 17.59 -62.10 19.45
N THR A 146 18.47 -61.30 20.09
CA THR A 146 18.14 -60.35 21.15
C THR A 146 18.25 -58.89 20.70
N GLY A 147 19.04 -58.62 19.67
CA GLY A 147 19.42 -57.25 19.28
C GLY A 147 20.50 -56.65 20.19
N THR A 148 21.14 -57.46 21.02
CA THR A 148 22.20 -57.03 21.95
C THR A 148 23.55 -56.94 21.24
N LEU A 149 24.18 -55.77 21.31
CA LEU A 149 25.60 -55.57 21.02
C LEU A 149 26.40 -55.61 22.33
N ALA A 150 27.11 -56.70 22.57
CA ALA A 150 28.08 -56.82 23.66
C ALA A 150 29.45 -56.28 23.22
N ILE A 151 30.04 -55.40 24.02
CA ILE A 151 31.38 -54.83 23.81
C ILE A 151 32.31 -55.33 24.92
N SER A 152 33.42 -55.97 24.56
CA SER A 152 34.41 -56.46 25.51
C SER A 152 35.33 -55.33 26.00
N GLY A 153 35.80 -55.43 27.25
CA GLY A 153 36.69 -54.41 27.82
C GLY A 153 38.04 -54.30 27.11
N GLY A 154 38.65 -53.12 27.23
CA GLY A 154 39.88 -52.79 26.51
C GLY A 154 39.96 -51.30 26.17
N THR A 155 40.65 -50.98 25.09
CA THR A 155 40.81 -49.60 24.59
C THR A 155 39.96 -49.38 23.34
N LEU A 156 39.35 -48.20 23.26
CA LEU A 156 38.69 -47.65 22.08
C LEU A 156 39.43 -46.37 21.68
N VAL A 157 40.06 -46.38 20.52
CA VAL A 157 40.93 -45.30 20.03
C VAL A 157 40.24 -44.61 18.86
N ASN A 158 39.87 -43.35 19.01
CA ASN A 158 39.03 -42.61 18.08
C ASN A 158 37.82 -43.43 17.56
N PRO A 159 36.89 -43.91 18.42
CA PRO A 159 35.78 -44.79 18.03
C PRO A 159 34.68 -44.11 17.19
N ASN A 160 34.99 -43.03 16.46
CA ASN A 160 34.08 -42.26 15.62
C ASN A 160 33.17 -43.13 14.75
N LYS A 161 31.86 -42.94 14.89
CA LYS A 161 30.81 -43.63 14.12
C LYS A 161 30.98 -45.17 14.12
N SER A 162 31.61 -45.75 15.15
CA SER A 162 32.06 -47.16 15.09
C SER A 162 30.92 -48.17 15.21
N ILE A 163 29.80 -47.81 15.83
CA ILE A 163 28.59 -48.64 15.88
C ILE A 163 27.81 -48.52 14.55
N GLN A 164 27.82 -47.34 13.96
CA GLN A 164 27.19 -47.01 12.67
C GLN A 164 27.92 -47.64 11.48
N ASN A 165 29.20 -47.98 11.64
CA ASN A 165 30.04 -48.63 10.64
C ASN A 165 30.21 -50.15 10.87
N LEU A 166 29.43 -50.79 11.75
CA LEU A 166 29.49 -52.23 11.97
C LEU A 166 29.12 -52.99 10.68
N THR A 167 30.05 -53.82 10.20
CA THR A 167 29.90 -54.45 8.88
C THR A 167 28.93 -55.62 8.94
N GLY A 168 27.75 -55.43 8.34
CA GLY A 168 26.73 -56.47 8.18
C GLY A 168 25.60 -56.45 9.22
N ILE A 169 25.56 -55.43 10.07
CA ILE A 169 24.52 -55.20 11.09
C ILE A 169 23.93 -53.80 10.84
N SER A 170 22.60 -53.65 10.84
CA SER A 170 21.98 -52.32 10.81
C SER A 170 21.93 -51.73 12.22
N VAL A 171 22.18 -50.43 12.37
CA VAL A 171 22.03 -49.72 13.66
C VAL A 171 20.62 -49.87 14.22
N SER A 172 19.61 -49.96 13.35
CA SER A 172 18.21 -50.21 13.71
C SER A 172 17.93 -51.61 14.28
N GLU A 173 18.88 -52.54 14.20
CA GLU A 173 18.79 -53.89 14.76
C GLU A 173 19.50 -53.99 16.12
N ILE A 174 20.24 -52.95 16.53
CA ILE A 174 20.94 -52.84 17.81
C ILE A 174 19.99 -52.16 18.81
N THR A 175 19.25 -52.97 19.56
CA THR A 175 18.21 -52.52 20.51
C THR A 175 18.64 -52.55 21.97
N ASP A 176 19.83 -53.09 22.25
CA ASP A 176 20.46 -53.21 23.57
C ASP A 176 21.99 -53.14 23.42
N ILE A 177 22.68 -52.39 24.28
CA ILE A 177 24.14 -52.24 24.26
C ILE A 177 24.71 -52.45 25.67
N VAL A 178 25.62 -53.41 25.79
CA VAL A 178 26.18 -53.86 27.08
C VAL A 178 27.72 -53.91 27.02
N CYS A 179 28.39 -53.35 28.02
CA CYS A 179 29.85 -53.36 28.13
C CYS A 179 30.29 -54.42 29.15
N GLU A 180 30.96 -55.50 28.70
CA GLU A 180 31.28 -56.68 29.51
C GLU A 180 32.32 -56.42 30.60
N ASP A 181 33.23 -55.47 30.38
CA ASP A 181 34.34 -55.10 31.25
C ASP A 181 34.73 -53.63 30.97
N LYS A 182 35.61 -53.04 31.78
CA LYS A 182 35.97 -51.62 31.68
C LYS A 182 36.57 -51.24 30.30
N LEU A 183 36.10 -50.12 29.75
CA LEU A 183 36.50 -49.54 28.46
C LEU A 183 37.24 -48.21 28.65
N PHE A 184 38.40 -48.07 28.02
CA PHE A 184 39.19 -46.84 28.01
C PHE A 184 39.05 -46.14 26.65
N LEU A 185 38.32 -45.02 26.62
CA LEU A 185 38.06 -44.24 25.42
C LEU A 185 39.10 -43.14 25.27
N SER A 186 39.49 -42.83 24.03
CA SER A 186 40.54 -41.84 23.76
C SER A 186 40.42 -41.15 22.41
N GLY A 187 40.78 -39.86 22.38
CA GLY A 187 40.64 -39.00 21.21
C GLY A 187 39.19 -38.62 20.94
N SER A 188 38.77 -38.71 19.69
CA SER A 188 37.43 -38.36 19.26
C SER A 188 36.44 -39.52 19.45
N CYS A 189 35.28 -39.25 20.04
CA CYS A 189 34.15 -40.17 20.19
C CYS A 189 32.93 -39.75 19.36
N GLN A 190 33.14 -38.89 18.36
CA GLN A 190 32.10 -38.32 17.50
C GLN A 190 31.07 -39.36 17.04
N SER A 191 29.80 -39.05 17.30
CA SER A 191 28.63 -39.81 16.86
C SER A 191 28.62 -41.29 17.26
N LEU A 192 29.31 -41.70 18.34
CA LEU A 192 29.43 -43.12 18.71
C LEU A 192 28.07 -43.82 18.87
N PHE A 193 27.09 -43.18 19.50
CA PHE A 193 25.72 -43.67 19.67
C PHE A 193 24.67 -42.85 18.91
N TYR A 194 25.10 -42.10 17.89
CA TYR A 194 24.21 -41.32 17.02
C TYR A 194 23.11 -42.20 16.43
N GLY A 195 21.85 -41.78 16.60
CA GLY A 195 20.66 -42.48 16.11
C GLY A 195 20.50 -43.90 16.68
N SER A 196 21.10 -44.19 17.84
CA SER A 196 21.08 -45.53 18.44
C SER A 196 19.66 -45.91 18.85
N ALA A 197 19.17 -47.03 18.30
CA ALA A 197 17.91 -47.67 18.66
C ALA A 197 17.96 -48.43 19.99
N ALA A 198 19.09 -48.37 20.71
CA ALA A 198 19.28 -49.04 21.98
C ALA A 198 18.47 -48.37 23.11
N THR A 199 17.45 -49.06 23.61
CA THR A 199 16.63 -48.57 24.74
C THR A 199 17.34 -48.74 26.09
N ASN A 200 18.26 -49.71 26.15
CA ASN A 200 19.23 -49.90 27.23
C ASN A 200 20.64 -49.68 26.65
N LEU A 201 21.40 -48.78 27.28
CA LEU A 201 22.73 -48.36 26.84
C LEU A 201 23.62 -48.18 28.09
N ASP A 202 24.33 -49.24 28.47
CA ASP A 202 25.20 -49.22 29.65
C ASP A 202 26.58 -48.62 29.32
N VAL A 203 26.75 -47.34 29.66
CA VAL A 203 28.03 -46.61 29.59
C VAL A 203 28.76 -46.54 30.93
N SER A 204 28.27 -47.22 31.98
CA SER A 204 28.87 -47.13 33.33
C SER A 204 30.31 -47.67 33.39
N ASN A 205 30.67 -48.57 32.47
CA ASN A 205 32.01 -49.14 32.31
C ASN A 205 33.00 -48.24 31.53
N PHE A 206 32.63 -47.01 31.15
CA PHE A 206 33.49 -46.10 30.38
C PHE A 206 34.54 -45.38 31.24
N ASP A 207 35.66 -45.04 30.62
CA ASP A 207 36.68 -44.11 31.09
C ASP A 207 36.93 -43.11 29.97
N THR A 208 36.43 -41.89 30.14
CA THR A 208 36.50 -40.83 29.13
C THR A 208 37.63 -39.83 29.39
N SER A 209 38.48 -40.07 30.39
CA SER A 209 39.54 -39.14 30.83
C SER A 209 40.61 -38.79 29.78
N GLN A 210 40.57 -39.41 28.60
CA GLN A 210 41.44 -39.13 27.44
C GLN A 210 40.65 -38.81 26.16
N VAL A 211 39.34 -38.56 26.27
CA VAL A 211 38.46 -38.13 25.17
C VAL A 211 38.55 -36.61 25.02
N THR A 212 38.62 -36.14 23.78
CA THR A 212 38.78 -34.72 23.43
C THR A 212 37.60 -34.16 22.63
N ASP A 213 36.73 -35.02 22.11
CA ASP A 213 35.60 -34.66 21.25
C ASP A 213 34.47 -35.66 21.53
N MET A 214 33.32 -35.15 21.96
CA MET A 214 32.07 -35.90 22.21
C MET A 214 30.95 -35.44 21.26
N SER A 215 31.28 -34.82 20.13
CA SER A 215 30.32 -34.25 19.19
C SER A 215 29.31 -35.29 18.71
N TYR A 216 28.03 -34.98 18.86
CA TYR A 216 26.88 -35.83 18.53
C TYR A 216 26.91 -37.23 19.18
N MET A 217 27.66 -37.43 20.27
CA MET A 217 27.95 -38.75 20.83
C MET A 217 26.69 -39.56 21.16
N PHE A 218 25.62 -38.94 21.67
CA PHE A 218 24.33 -39.57 21.95
C PHE A 218 23.16 -39.00 21.11
N TYR A 219 23.44 -38.18 20.09
CA TYR A 219 22.40 -37.46 19.36
C TYR A 219 21.33 -38.42 18.78
N GLY A 220 20.05 -38.18 19.06
CA GLY A 220 18.96 -39.03 18.59
C GLY A 220 18.94 -40.45 19.20
N SER A 221 19.54 -40.64 20.38
CA SER A 221 19.54 -41.93 21.07
C SER A 221 18.26 -42.15 21.88
N VAL A 222 17.60 -43.28 21.66
CA VAL A 222 16.34 -43.66 22.36
C VAL A 222 16.56 -44.25 23.76
N ALA A 223 17.77 -44.14 24.32
CA ALA A 223 18.12 -44.66 25.62
C ALA A 223 17.36 -43.93 26.74
N ILE A 224 16.44 -44.63 27.41
CA ILE A 224 15.48 -44.02 28.36
C ILE A 224 16.17 -43.55 29.66
N ASN A 225 17.33 -44.12 29.97
CA ASN A 225 18.16 -43.77 31.11
C ASN A 225 19.63 -43.80 30.67
N LEU A 226 20.36 -42.70 30.89
CA LEU A 226 21.76 -42.55 30.49
C LEU A 226 22.58 -42.08 31.70
N ASP A 227 23.26 -43.03 32.36
CA ASP A 227 24.08 -42.76 33.55
C ASP A 227 25.45 -42.21 33.13
N LEU A 228 25.55 -40.88 33.08
CA LEU A 228 26.78 -40.15 32.75
C LEU A 228 27.71 -39.95 33.95
N SER A 229 27.41 -40.50 35.13
CA SER A 229 28.15 -40.17 36.37
C SER A 229 29.64 -40.53 36.37
N ASN A 230 30.07 -41.46 35.50
CA ASN A 230 31.48 -41.85 35.33
C ASN A 230 32.21 -41.07 34.21
N PHE A 231 31.57 -40.08 33.56
CA PHE A 231 32.22 -39.28 32.52
C PHE A 231 33.15 -38.23 33.14
N ASP A 232 34.43 -38.33 32.81
CA ASP A 232 35.41 -37.24 32.93
C ASP A 232 35.42 -36.48 31.60
N THR A 233 35.03 -35.20 31.63
CA THR A 233 34.98 -34.31 30.45
C THR A 233 36.08 -33.26 30.45
N SER A 234 36.99 -33.26 31.44
CA SER A 234 38.00 -32.19 31.65
C SER A 234 39.03 -32.01 30.52
N SER A 235 39.07 -32.95 29.56
CA SER A 235 39.89 -32.88 28.34
C SER A 235 39.09 -32.65 27.05
N VAL A 236 37.76 -32.52 27.13
CA VAL A 236 36.86 -32.37 25.98
C VAL A 236 36.84 -30.93 25.50
N THR A 237 37.05 -30.74 24.19
CA THR A 237 37.05 -29.43 23.53
C THR A 237 35.81 -29.19 22.68
N ASP A 238 35.08 -30.25 22.30
CA ASP A 238 33.85 -30.17 21.50
C ASP A 238 32.76 -31.07 22.09
N MET A 239 31.59 -30.48 22.39
CA MET A 239 30.38 -31.16 22.87
C MET A 239 29.17 -30.91 21.94
N SER A 240 29.40 -30.42 20.71
CA SER A 240 28.33 -30.05 19.80
C SER A 240 27.37 -31.20 19.53
N GLY A 241 26.06 -30.97 19.70
CA GLY A 241 25.04 -32.01 19.53
C GLY A 241 25.11 -33.19 20.50
N MET A 242 25.97 -33.17 21.54
CA MET A 242 26.23 -34.36 22.37
C MET A 242 24.95 -34.98 22.96
N LEU A 243 23.97 -34.14 23.35
CA LEU A 243 22.72 -34.50 24.04
C LEU A 243 21.48 -33.93 23.30
N GLY A 244 21.57 -33.78 21.98
CA GLY A 244 20.44 -33.40 21.13
C GLY A 244 19.53 -34.58 20.78
N ASP A 245 18.21 -34.37 20.71
CA ASP A 245 17.20 -35.42 20.46
C ASP A 245 17.34 -36.63 21.44
N THR A 246 17.67 -36.34 22.71
CA THR A 246 17.83 -37.36 23.77
C THR A 246 16.70 -37.36 24.81
N ALA A 247 16.70 -38.42 25.64
CA ALA A 247 15.69 -38.67 26.68
C ALA A 247 15.60 -37.59 27.79
N ALA A 248 14.49 -37.64 28.52
CA ALA A 248 13.98 -36.55 29.35
C ALA A 248 14.63 -36.37 30.74
N ASN A 249 15.73 -37.06 31.05
CA ASN A 249 16.38 -36.99 32.36
C ASN A 249 17.89 -37.19 32.22
N LEU A 250 18.67 -36.18 32.62
CA LEU A 250 20.13 -36.11 32.44
C LEU A 250 20.76 -35.56 33.73
N ASP A 251 21.71 -36.29 34.30
CA ASP A 251 22.56 -35.78 35.39
C ASP A 251 23.88 -35.28 34.77
N LEU A 252 24.08 -33.97 34.82
CA LEU A 252 25.26 -33.28 34.27
C LEU A 252 26.21 -32.80 35.38
N SER A 253 25.96 -33.17 36.65
CA SER A 253 26.66 -32.59 37.80
C SER A 253 28.17 -32.85 37.84
N ASN A 254 28.67 -33.85 37.12
CA ASN A 254 30.10 -34.17 37.01
C ASN A 254 30.80 -33.56 35.78
N PHE A 255 30.10 -32.79 34.93
CA PHE A 255 30.70 -32.20 33.72
C PHE A 255 31.62 -31.01 34.08
N ASP A 256 32.87 -31.10 33.66
CA ASP A 256 33.80 -29.98 33.50
C ASP A 256 33.78 -29.54 32.03
N THR A 257 33.33 -28.32 31.77
CA THR A 257 33.25 -27.74 30.41
C THR A 257 34.33 -26.70 30.14
N SER A 258 35.27 -26.47 31.06
CA SER A 258 36.23 -25.34 31.02
C SER A 258 37.18 -25.33 29.82
N GLN A 259 37.27 -26.43 29.06
CA GLN A 259 38.07 -26.55 27.83
C GLN A 259 37.21 -26.60 26.54
N VAL A 260 35.89 -26.60 26.67
CA VAL A 260 34.95 -26.70 25.54
C VAL A 260 34.88 -25.37 24.81
N ASN A 261 35.10 -25.39 23.49
CA ASN A 261 34.93 -24.23 22.62
C ASN A 261 33.68 -24.31 21.73
N ASN A 262 33.06 -25.49 21.62
CA ASN A 262 31.88 -25.72 20.78
C ASN A 262 30.76 -26.45 21.55
N MET A 263 29.62 -25.77 21.71
CA MET A 263 28.39 -26.28 22.32
C MET A 263 27.16 -26.18 21.38
N SER A 264 27.37 -25.91 20.08
CA SER A 264 26.26 -25.82 19.12
C SER A 264 25.45 -27.12 19.08
N TYR A 265 24.13 -27.02 18.96
CA TYR A 265 23.16 -28.13 19.07
C TYR A 265 23.17 -28.94 20.39
N MET A 266 23.92 -28.56 21.44
CA MET A 266 24.18 -29.46 22.58
C MET A 266 22.91 -30.03 23.25
N PHE A 267 21.82 -29.27 23.30
CA PHE A 267 20.50 -29.70 23.79
C PHE A 267 19.37 -29.49 22.75
N ASP A 268 19.71 -29.46 21.45
CA ASP A 268 18.75 -29.41 20.32
C ASP A 268 17.66 -30.47 20.50
N SER A 269 16.39 -30.07 20.45
CA SER A 269 15.21 -30.95 20.50
C SER A 269 15.17 -31.87 21.72
N SER A 270 15.96 -31.58 22.77
CA SER A 270 16.12 -32.46 23.92
C SER A 270 14.82 -32.55 24.73
N ALA A 271 14.39 -33.77 25.05
CA ALA A 271 13.15 -34.03 25.77
C ALA A 271 13.23 -33.68 27.28
N ALA A 272 14.38 -33.21 27.75
CA ALA A 272 14.60 -32.85 29.15
C ALA A 272 13.79 -31.60 29.54
N THR A 273 12.81 -31.78 30.44
CA THR A 273 11.93 -30.68 30.90
C THR A 273 12.59 -29.70 31.87
N SER A 274 13.78 -30.05 32.35
CA SER A 274 14.68 -29.29 33.22
C SER A 274 16.12 -29.69 32.87
N LEU A 275 17.04 -28.71 32.86
CA LEU A 275 18.48 -28.92 32.71
C LEU A 275 19.20 -28.22 33.86
N ASP A 276 20.07 -28.92 34.57
CA ASP A 276 20.97 -28.30 35.56
C ASP A 276 22.28 -27.92 34.84
N LEU A 277 22.45 -26.62 34.62
CA LEU A 277 23.62 -26.03 33.95
C LEU A 277 24.56 -25.35 34.97
N SER A 278 24.34 -25.52 36.27
CA SER A 278 25.03 -24.73 37.31
C SER A 278 26.55 -24.94 37.38
N ASN A 279 27.07 -26.05 36.84
CA ASN A 279 28.50 -26.34 36.76
C ASN A 279 29.14 -25.98 35.40
N PHE A 280 28.40 -25.43 34.44
CA PHE A 280 28.95 -25.08 33.13
C PHE A 280 29.81 -23.81 33.21
N ASP A 281 31.07 -23.94 32.83
CA ASP A 281 31.98 -22.84 32.45
C ASP A 281 31.91 -22.72 30.92
N THR A 282 31.41 -21.58 30.42
CA THR A 282 31.32 -21.29 28.98
C THR A 282 32.37 -20.30 28.50
N SER A 283 33.33 -19.89 29.34
CA SER A 283 34.26 -18.78 29.04
C SER A 283 35.21 -19.01 27.86
N GLN A 284 35.31 -20.26 27.36
CA GLN A 284 36.08 -20.62 26.16
C GLN A 284 35.20 -20.93 24.93
N VAL A 285 33.87 -20.92 25.09
CA VAL A 285 32.89 -21.25 24.04
C VAL A 285 32.79 -20.13 23.03
N GLN A 286 32.90 -20.51 21.76
CA GLN A 286 32.84 -19.64 20.58
C GLN A 286 31.59 -19.91 19.72
N GLU A 287 31.02 -21.11 19.84
CA GLU A 287 29.94 -21.65 19.01
C GLU A 287 28.79 -22.12 19.93
N MET A 288 27.63 -21.45 19.86
CA MET A 288 26.40 -21.78 20.62
C MET A 288 25.15 -21.90 19.72
N SER A 289 25.30 -21.95 18.41
CA SER A 289 24.18 -22.04 17.47
C SER A 289 23.31 -23.28 17.75
N TYR A 290 21.99 -23.14 17.66
CA TYR A 290 21.00 -24.18 18.00
C TYR A 290 21.09 -24.79 19.42
N MET A 291 21.88 -24.25 20.38
CA MET A 291 22.17 -24.93 21.65
C MET A 291 20.93 -25.38 22.45
N PHE A 292 19.83 -24.62 22.41
CA PHE A 292 18.53 -24.96 23.00
C PHE A 292 17.37 -24.92 21.99
N TYR A 293 17.66 -25.05 20.69
CA TYR A 293 16.64 -25.14 19.64
C TYR A 293 15.64 -26.26 19.95
N GLY A 294 14.33 -26.00 19.86
CA GLY A 294 13.27 -26.98 20.12
C GLY A 294 13.27 -27.61 21.51
N SER A 295 14.07 -27.09 22.46
CA SER A 295 14.28 -27.75 23.77
C SER A 295 13.02 -27.76 24.62
N ALA A 296 12.72 -28.92 25.22
CA ALA A 296 11.58 -29.10 26.13
C ALA A 296 11.79 -28.49 27.52
N ALA A 297 12.95 -27.86 27.79
CA ALA A 297 13.27 -27.25 29.06
C ALA A 297 12.31 -26.08 29.38
N THR A 298 11.53 -26.23 30.44
CA THR A 298 10.50 -25.23 30.82
C THR A 298 11.08 -23.94 31.45
N SER A 299 12.34 -23.99 31.84
CA SER A 299 13.17 -22.88 32.32
C SER A 299 14.64 -23.21 32.09
N LEU A 300 15.45 -22.21 31.74
CA LEU A 300 16.91 -22.32 31.64
C LEU A 300 17.54 -21.35 32.63
N ASP A 301 18.44 -21.84 33.50
CA ASP A 301 19.30 -20.98 34.31
C ASP A 301 20.59 -20.70 33.53
N LEU A 302 20.69 -19.49 33.01
CA LEU A 302 21.82 -19.01 32.21
C LEU A 302 22.75 -18.10 33.01
N SER A 303 22.56 -17.99 34.34
CA SER A 303 23.25 -16.99 35.17
C SER A 303 24.78 -17.15 35.22
N ASN A 304 25.30 -18.34 34.92
CA ASN A 304 26.74 -18.62 34.83
C ASN A 304 27.32 -18.52 33.41
N PHE A 305 26.52 -18.22 32.38
CA PHE A 305 27.02 -18.15 31.00
C PHE A 305 27.84 -16.86 30.78
N ASP A 306 29.11 -17.05 30.45
CA ASP A 306 29.97 -16.05 29.78
C ASP A 306 29.89 -16.29 28.27
N THR A 307 29.43 -15.29 27.52
CA THR A 307 29.30 -15.34 26.05
C THR A 307 30.32 -14.46 25.33
N SER A 308 31.26 -13.85 26.04
CA SER A 308 32.16 -12.81 25.50
C SER A 308 33.13 -13.28 24.40
N GLN A 309 33.21 -14.59 24.13
CA GLN A 309 33.97 -15.19 23.03
C GLN A 309 33.08 -15.79 21.91
N VAL A 310 31.74 -15.76 22.06
CA VAL A 310 30.79 -16.37 21.13
C VAL A 310 30.62 -15.50 19.89
N TYR A 311 30.74 -16.10 18.70
CA TYR A 311 30.55 -15.40 17.41
C TYR A 311 29.29 -15.82 16.63
N ASP A 312 28.63 -16.91 17.01
CA ASP A 312 27.36 -17.36 16.42
C ASP A 312 26.37 -17.82 17.51
N MET A 313 25.18 -17.22 17.50
CA MET A 313 24.03 -17.55 18.37
C MET A 313 22.77 -17.89 17.54
N SER A 314 22.92 -18.16 16.25
CA SER A 314 21.80 -18.46 15.35
C SER A 314 20.98 -19.65 15.86
N TYR A 315 19.66 -19.56 15.79
CA TYR A 315 18.69 -20.53 16.34
C TYR A 315 18.81 -20.87 17.84
N MET A 316 19.65 -20.19 18.64
CA MET A 316 19.99 -20.64 20.02
C MET A 316 18.79 -20.93 20.92
N PHE A 317 17.70 -20.14 20.81
CA PHE A 317 16.45 -20.32 21.58
C PHE A 317 15.22 -20.50 20.68
N ALA A 318 15.41 -20.84 19.41
CA ALA A 318 14.30 -21.08 18.48
C ALA A 318 13.44 -22.28 18.94
N ASP A 319 12.11 -22.19 18.79
CA ASP A 319 11.10 -23.16 19.24
C ASP A 319 11.24 -23.63 20.72
N SER A 320 12.02 -22.92 21.54
CA SER A 320 12.24 -23.27 22.94
C SER A 320 10.97 -23.02 23.76
N VAL A 321 10.59 -24.00 24.60
CA VAL A 321 9.39 -23.91 25.44
C VAL A 321 9.57 -23.08 26.72
N ALA A 322 10.77 -22.53 26.94
CA ALA A 322 11.08 -21.68 28.08
C ALA A 322 10.29 -20.36 28.01
N THR A 323 9.33 -20.19 28.93
CA THR A 323 8.43 -19.01 28.93
C THR A 323 9.08 -17.70 29.41
N SER A 324 10.34 -17.78 29.88
CA SER A 324 11.18 -16.67 30.32
C SER A 324 12.64 -17.06 30.11
N LEU A 325 13.46 -16.11 29.64
CA LEU A 325 14.91 -16.21 29.50
C LEU A 325 15.55 -15.02 30.22
N ASP A 326 16.54 -15.26 31.08
CA ASP A 326 17.39 -14.19 31.63
C ASP A 326 18.64 -14.09 30.77
N LEU A 327 18.76 -12.98 30.05
CA LEU A 327 19.85 -12.68 29.11
C LEU A 327 20.76 -11.56 29.63
N SER A 328 20.57 -11.12 30.89
CA SER A 328 21.22 -9.92 31.43
C SER A 328 22.76 -10.01 31.54
N ASN A 329 23.31 -11.22 31.49
CA ASN A 329 24.76 -11.49 31.48
C ASN A 329 25.34 -11.68 30.06
N PHE A 330 24.53 -11.70 29.00
CA PHE A 330 25.02 -11.94 27.63
C PHE A 330 25.82 -10.72 27.12
N ASP A 331 27.09 -10.94 26.81
CA ASP A 331 27.91 -10.08 25.95
C ASP A 331 27.81 -10.60 24.51
N THR A 332 27.24 -9.82 23.61
CA THR A 332 27.09 -10.18 22.19
C THR A 332 28.06 -9.40 21.28
N SER A 333 29.03 -8.67 21.82
CA SER A 333 29.88 -7.75 21.04
C SER A 333 30.79 -8.42 19.99
N GLN A 334 30.93 -9.74 20.04
CA GLN A 334 31.65 -10.55 19.03
C GLN A 334 30.70 -11.36 18.11
N VAL A 335 29.39 -11.31 18.35
CA VAL A 335 28.39 -12.11 17.62
C VAL A 335 28.16 -11.54 16.22
N THR A 336 28.17 -12.42 15.23
CA THR A 336 28.04 -12.08 13.80
C THR A 336 26.79 -12.68 13.16
N GLY A 337 26.30 -13.82 13.68
CA GLY A 337 25.04 -14.46 13.29
C GLY A 337 24.04 -14.48 14.44
N MET A 338 22.83 -13.96 14.19
CA MET A 338 21.67 -14.04 15.09
C MET A 338 20.41 -14.51 14.34
N ASP A 339 20.56 -15.11 13.15
CA ASP A 339 19.43 -15.60 12.36
C ASP A 339 18.62 -16.63 13.18
N TYR A 340 17.30 -16.50 13.14
CA TYR A 340 16.33 -17.31 13.90
C TYR A 340 16.48 -17.29 15.43
N MET A 341 17.33 -16.47 16.06
CA MET A 341 17.71 -16.63 17.49
C MET A 341 16.54 -16.84 18.47
N PHE A 342 15.39 -16.17 18.27
CA PHE A 342 14.16 -16.32 19.06
C PHE A 342 12.93 -16.76 18.23
N SER A 343 13.15 -17.33 17.04
CA SER A 343 12.11 -17.84 16.14
C SER A 343 11.22 -18.87 16.83
N GLY A 344 9.91 -18.66 16.92
CA GLY A 344 8.95 -19.56 17.59
C GLY A 344 9.09 -19.64 19.11
N SER A 345 9.98 -18.85 19.72
CA SER A 345 10.29 -18.94 21.15
C SER A 345 9.06 -18.63 22.03
N ALA A 346 8.83 -19.45 23.05
CA ALA A 346 7.73 -19.29 24.01
C ALA A 346 7.94 -18.16 25.04
N ALA A 347 9.08 -17.46 24.99
CA ALA A 347 9.40 -16.35 25.88
C ALA A 347 8.42 -15.16 25.68
N ILE A 348 7.63 -14.85 26.72
CA ILE A 348 6.58 -13.80 26.63
C ILE A 348 7.17 -12.38 26.71
N SER A 349 8.41 -12.28 27.19
CA SER A 349 9.22 -11.07 27.31
C SER A 349 10.69 -11.45 27.09
N LEU A 350 11.44 -10.58 26.43
CA LEU A 350 12.89 -10.67 26.25
C LEU A 350 13.50 -9.35 26.73
N ASP A 351 14.50 -9.41 27.62
CA ASP A 351 15.35 -8.26 27.93
C ASP A 351 16.55 -8.30 26.99
N LEU A 352 16.61 -7.33 26.06
CA LEU A 352 17.65 -7.20 25.05
C LEU A 352 18.61 -6.03 25.36
N SER A 353 18.52 -5.45 26.57
CA SER A 353 19.26 -4.22 26.92
C SER A 353 20.79 -4.40 26.99
N SER A 354 21.29 -5.63 27.07
CA SER A 354 22.71 -5.99 27.00
C SER A 354 23.24 -6.21 25.57
N PHE A 355 22.37 -6.33 24.55
CA PHE A 355 22.78 -6.73 23.21
C PHE A 355 23.51 -5.59 22.47
N ASP A 356 24.76 -5.86 22.09
CA ASP A 356 25.51 -5.14 21.05
C ASP A 356 25.38 -5.94 19.75
N THR A 357 24.76 -5.35 18.72
CA THR A 357 24.57 -5.99 17.41
C THR A 357 25.49 -5.44 16.32
N SER A 358 26.47 -4.58 16.66
CA SER A 358 27.28 -3.82 15.69
C SER A 358 28.14 -4.66 14.75
N GLN A 359 28.34 -5.96 15.04
CA GLN A 359 29.05 -6.92 14.20
C GLN A 359 28.11 -7.94 13.50
N VAL A 360 26.81 -7.88 13.77
CA VAL A 360 25.81 -8.83 13.24
C VAL A 360 25.50 -8.49 11.79
N ASN A 361 25.56 -9.50 10.92
CA ASN A 361 25.29 -9.36 9.49
C ASN A 361 24.07 -10.16 9.00
N GLY A 362 23.58 -11.12 9.78
CA GLY A 362 22.33 -11.85 9.56
C GLY A 362 21.38 -11.74 10.77
N MET A 363 20.15 -11.29 10.51
CA MET A 363 19.04 -11.21 11.47
C MET A 363 17.74 -11.81 10.90
N SER A 364 17.86 -12.65 9.88
CA SER A 364 16.71 -13.29 9.21
C SER A 364 15.92 -14.09 10.24
N TYR A 365 14.58 -14.02 10.21
CA TYR A 365 13.69 -14.75 11.13
C TYR A 365 13.94 -14.51 12.63
N MET A 366 14.75 -13.52 13.06
CA MET A 366 15.23 -13.40 14.46
C MET A 366 14.10 -13.41 15.50
N PHE A 367 12.94 -12.84 15.18
CA PHE A 367 11.73 -12.82 16.01
C PHE A 367 10.48 -13.41 15.29
N ASP A 368 10.68 -14.28 14.28
CA ASP A 368 9.58 -15.01 13.62
C ASP A 368 8.71 -15.70 14.67
N SER A 369 7.39 -15.52 14.62
CA SER A 369 6.40 -16.21 15.45
C SER A 369 6.64 -16.13 16.96
N SER A 370 7.48 -15.18 17.40
CA SER A 370 7.92 -15.05 18.79
C SER A 370 6.75 -14.66 19.70
N ALA A 371 6.65 -15.30 20.87
CA ALA A 371 5.64 -14.99 21.88
C ALA A 371 5.85 -13.65 22.60
N ALA A 372 6.96 -12.95 22.33
CA ALA A 372 7.31 -11.67 22.94
C ALA A 372 6.30 -10.58 22.56
N THR A 373 5.51 -10.12 23.54
CA THR A 373 4.43 -9.13 23.30
C THR A 373 4.92 -7.69 23.12
N SER A 374 6.21 -7.46 23.41
CA SER A 374 6.95 -6.22 23.21
C SER A 374 8.44 -6.54 23.03
N LEU A 375 9.12 -5.83 22.13
CA LEU A 375 10.55 -5.89 21.92
C LEU A 375 11.14 -4.48 22.09
N ASP A 376 12.19 -4.34 22.90
CA ASP A 376 12.99 -3.11 22.94
C ASP A 376 14.18 -3.29 22.00
N LEU A 377 14.20 -2.51 20.92
CA LEU A 377 15.20 -2.55 19.85
C LEU A 377 16.06 -1.28 19.83
N SER A 378 15.97 -0.44 20.87
CA SER A 378 16.61 0.88 20.90
C SER A 378 18.15 0.85 20.91
N ASN A 379 18.74 -0.29 21.29
CA ASN A 379 20.19 -0.53 21.25
C ASN A 379 20.69 -1.23 19.97
N PHE A 380 19.80 -1.65 19.05
CA PHE A 380 20.20 -2.40 17.86
C PHE A 380 20.90 -1.48 16.83
N ASP A 381 22.19 -1.75 16.57
CA ASP A 381 22.90 -1.28 15.38
C ASP A 381 22.73 -2.34 14.28
N THR A 382 22.06 -1.99 13.19
CA THR A 382 21.84 -2.88 12.04
C THR A 382 22.69 -2.54 10.82
N SER A 383 23.67 -1.62 10.94
CA SER A 383 24.41 -1.05 9.80
C SER A 383 25.26 -2.05 9.01
N GLN A 384 25.50 -3.25 9.54
CA GLN A 384 26.22 -4.35 8.86
C GLN A 384 25.27 -5.48 8.37
N VAL A 385 23.97 -5.39 8.66
CA VAL A 385 22.97 -6.41 8.32
C VAL A 385 22.66 -6.39 6.83
N GLN A 386 22.73 -7.56 6.18
CA GLN A 386 22.45 -7.74 4.75
C GLN A 386 21.12 -8.45 4.49
N GLU A 387 20.62 -9.23 5.44
CA GLU A 387 19.35 -9.96 5.36
C GLU A 387 18.48 -9.69 6.59
N MET A 388 17.25 -9.23 6.35
CA MET A 388 16.19 -9.05 7.36
C MET A 388 14.91 -9.82 6.99
N SER A 389 15.01 -10.73 6.02
CA SER A 389 13.92 -11.56 5.55
C SER A 389 13.25 -12.30 6.73
N TYR A 390 11.91 -12.23 6.81
CA TYR A 390 11.07 -12.79 7.90
C TYR A 390 11.32 -12.27 9.32
N MET A 391 12.14 -11.23 9.55
CA MET A 391 12.61 -10.85 10.92
C MET A 391 11.51 -10.68 11.97
N PHE A 392 10.31 -10.18 11.61
CA PHE A 392 9.14 -10.04 12.49
C PHE A 392 7.88 -10.76 11.95
N TYR A 393 8.05 -11.76 11.08
CA TYR A 393 6.95 -12.58 10.56
C TYR A 393 6.15 -13.20 11.72
N GLY A 394 4.82 -13.13 11.71
CA GLY A 394 3.95 -13.71 12.76
C GLY A 394 4.17 -13.19 14.19
N SER A 395 5.00 -12.16 14.39
CA SER A 395 5.48 -11.75 15.72
C SER A 395 4.35 -11.19 16.59
N ALA A 396 4.30 -11.60 17.87
CA ALA A 396 3.30 -11.15 18.83
C ALA A 396 3.50 -9.69 19.32
N ALA A 397 4.57 -9.02 18.91
CA ALA A 397 4.88 -7.65 19.28
C ALA A 397 3.84 -6.66 18.73
N THR A 398 3.06 -6.03 19.61
CA THR A 398 1.96 -5.12 19.20
C THR A 398 2.43 -3.74 18.73
N SER A 399 3.71 -3.42 18.95
CA SER A 399 4.43 -2.23 18.51
C SER A 399 5.91 -2.57 18.34
N LEU A 400 6.54 -2.03 17.30
CA LEU A 400 7.98 -2.11 17.05
C LEU A 400 8.53 -0.68 16.96
N ASP A 401 9.59 -0.37 17.70
CA ASP A 401 10.38 0.84 17.48
C ASP A 401 11.53 0.48 16.52
N LEU A 402 11.54 1.11 15.35
CA LEU A 402 12.51 0.86 14.28
C LEU A 402 13.39 2.10 14.02
N SER A 403 13.37 3.08 14.93
CA SER A 403 14.09 4.36 14.77
C SER A 403 15.62 4.23 14.86
N SER A 404 16.12 3.09 15.36
CA SER A 404 17.54 2.71 15.39
C SER A 404 18.04 2.02 14.12
N PHE A 405 17.15 1.51 13.25
CA PHE A 405 17.53 0.66 12.12
C PHE A 405 18.18 1.45 10.98
N ASP A 406 19.42 1.09 10.63
CA ASP A 406 20.04 1.39 9.34
C ASP A 406 19.87 0.17 8.43
N THR A 407 19.13 0.32 7.33
CA THR A 407 18.88 -0.75 6.36
C THR A 407 19.69 -0.58 5.05
N SER A 408 20.63 0.36 4.99
CA SER A 408 21.32 0.74 3.74
C SER A 408 22.16 -0.37 3.09
N GLN A 409 22.49 -1.43 3.83
CA GLN A 409 23.18 -2.62 3.33
C GLN A 409 22.25 -3.83 3.12
N VAL A 410 20.97 -3.73 3.49
CA VAL A 410 19.99 -4.82 3.41
C VAL A 410 19.57 -5.04 1.97
N ASN A 411 19.64 -6.30 1.52
CA ASN A 411 19.29 -6.70 0.17
C ASN A 411 18.04 -7.60 0.09
N GLY A 412 17.69 -8.31 1.17
CA GLY A 412 16.45 -9.09 1.31
C GLY A 412 15.58 -8.61 2.48
N MET A 413 14.29 -8.36 2.21
CA MET A 413 13.27 -7.97 3.19
C MET A 413 11.95 -8.75 3.00
N SER A 414 11.99 -9.91 2.35
CA SER A 414 10.77 -10.68 2.10
C SER A 414 10.10 -11.12 3.41
N TYR A 415 8.77 -11.11 3.45
CA TYR A 415 7.95 -11.44 4.62
C TYR A 415 8.23 -10.64 5.92
N MET A 416 9.08 -9.60 5.92
CA MET A 416 9.64 -8.99 7.14
C MET A 416 8.60 -8.59 8.22
N PHE A 417 7.41 -8.13 7.81
CA PHE A 417 6.31 -7.74 8.71
C PHE A 417 4.99 -8.49 8.43
N ALA A 418 5.05 -9.65 7.76
CA ALA A 418 3.86 -10.43 7.43
C ALA A 418 3.24 -11.11 8.67
N ASP A 419 1.90 -11.19 8.74
CA ASP A 419 1.10 -11.65 9.90
C ASP A 419 1.52 -11.00 11.26
N SER A 420 2.22 -9.86 11.21
CA SER A 420 2.74 -9.19 12.41
C SER A 420 1.62 -8.50 13.18
N ALA A 421 1.64 -8.64 14.52
CA ALA A 421 0.69 -7.99 15.42
C ALA A 421 0.87 -6.46 15.52
N ALA A 422 1.91 -5.90 14.91
CA ALA A 422 2.21 -4.46 14.93
C ALA A 422 1.11 -3.65 14.19
N THR A 423 0.37 -2.83 14.95
CA THR A 423 -0.75 -2.03 14.38
C THR A 423 -0.31 -0.74 13.68
N SER A 424 0.96 -0.37 13.83
CA SER A 424 1.64 0.75 13.18
C SER A 424 3.12 0.44 13.04
N LEU A 425 3.71 0.80 11.91
CA LEU A 425 5.15 0.70 11.64
C LEU A 425 5.66 2.09 11.25
N ASP A 426 6.71 2.58 11.89
CA ASP A 426 7.48 3.73 11.41
C ASP A 426 8.62 3.19 10.54
N LEU A 427 8.61 3.57 9.26
CA LEU A 427 9.58 3.13 8.25
C LEU A 427 10.39 4.31 7.70
N SER A 428 10.39 5.45 8.41
CA SER A 428 11.08 6.68 7.98
C SER A 428 12.61 6.57 8.01
N SER A 429 13.15 5.57 8.71
CA SER A 429 14.57 5.20 8.73
C SER A 429 15.02 4.29 7.58
N PHE A 430 14.09 3.63 6.88
CA PHE A 430 14.43 2.57 5.91
C PHE A 430 14.98 3.13 4.59
N ASP A 431 16.25 2.85 4.30
CA ASP A 431 16.83 2.89 2.95
C ASP A 431 16.64 1.51 2.31
N THR A 432 15.88 1.44 1.21
CA THR A 432 15.64 0.19 0.48
C THR A 432 16.38 0.12 -0.87
N SER A 433 17.31 1.04 -1.14
CA SER A 433 17.96 1.19 -2.45
C SER A 433 18.77 -0.02 -2.92
N GLN A 434 19.14 -0.93 -2.00
CA GLN A 434 19.84 -2.19 -2.31
C GLN A 434 18.90 -3.42 -2.30
N VAL A 435 17.62 -3.26 -1.96
CA VAL A 435 16.68 -4.38 -1.78
C VAL A 435 16.27 -4.97 -3.13
N ASN A 436 16.42 -6.29 -3.27
CA ASN A 436 16.08 -7.05 -4.47
C ASN A 436 14.77 -7.85 -4.34
N ASP A 437 14.29 -8.09 -3.11
CA ASP A 437 13.09 -8.87 -2.80
C ASP A 437 12.30 -8.22 -1.64
N MET A 438 11.07 -7.81 -1.95
CA MET A 438 10.04 -7.30 -1.03
C MET A 438 8.78 -8.19 -1.06
N SER A 439 8.89 -9.42 -1.55
CA SER A 439 7.76 -10.34 -1.65
C SER A 439 7.15 -10.60 -0.27
N TYR A 440 5.82 -10.60 -0.20
CA TYR A 440 5.03 -10.75 1.02
C TYR A 440 5.35 -9.75 2.17
N MET A 441 6.15 -8.69 1.99
CA MET A 441 6.71 -7.87 3.10
C MET A 441 5.68 -7.39 4.14
N PHE A 442 4.44 -7.09 3.73
CA PHE A 442 3.32 -6.68 4.60
C PHE A 442 2.06 -7.57 4.44
N ALA A 443 2.23 -8.84 4.03
CA ALA A 443 1.14 -9.81 3.88
C ALA A 443 0.39 -10.03 5.21
N ASP A 444 -0.95 -10.06 5.17
CA ASP A 444 -1.84 -10.23 6.34
C ASP A 444 -1.62 -9.22 7.50
N SER A 445 -0.78 -8.19 7.30
CA SER A 445 -0.32 -7.28 8.36
C SER A 445 -1.46 -6.48 9.01
N ALA A 446 -1.37 -6.34 10.34
CA ALA A 446 -2.31 -5.56 11.14
C ALA A 446 -2.24 -4.04 10.94
N ALA A 447 -1.22 -3.54 10.23
CA ALA A 447 -1.05 -2.12 9.93
C ALA A 447 -2.16 -1.58 8.99
N THR A 448 -2.86 -0.53 9.43
CA THR A 448 -3.98 0.07 8.66
C THR A 448 -3.55 1.20 7.71
N SER A 449 -2.31 1.65 7.85
CA SER A 449 -1.61 2.66 7.06
C SER A 449 -0.11 2.40 7.14
N LEU A 450 0.61 2.61 6.04
CA LEU A 450 2.07 2.62 5.99
C LEU A 450 2.52 3.94 5.34
N ASP A 451 3.56 4.56 5.88
CA ASP A 451 4.34 5.56 5.15
C ASP A 451 5.46 4.80 4.43
N LEU A 452 5.48 4.88 3.10
CA LEU A 452 6.47 4.23 2.24
C LEU A 452 7.30 5.28 1.46
N SER A 453 7.24 6.56 1.84
CA SER A 453 7.87 7.66 1.10
C SER A 453 9.41 7.62 1.09
N SER A 454 10.01 6.83 1.97
CA SER A 454 11.44 6.50 2.03
C SER A 454 11.88 5.44 1.02
N PHE A 455 10.97 4.60 0.51
CA PHE A 455 11.32 3.42 -0.29
C PHE A 455 11.85 3.80 -1.68
N ASP A 456 12.96 3.18 -2.08
CA ASP A 456 13.44 3.07 -3.46
C ASP A 456 13.23 1.62 -3.94
N THR A 457 12.45 1.45 -5.00
CA THR A 457 12.16 0.13 -5.61
C THR A 457 12.90 -0.10 -6.93
N SER A 458 13.88 0.74 -7.27
CA SER A 458 14.58 0.70 -8.56
C SER A 458 15.44 -0.54 -8.77
N GLN A 459 15.82 -1.26 -7.70
CA GLN A 459 16.55 -2.55 -7.75
C GLN A 459 15.67 -3.77 -7.41
N VAL A 460 14.44 -3.56 -6.93
CA VAL A 460 13.54 -4.63 -6.49
C VAL A 460 13.14 -5.49 -7.69
N SER A 461 13.41 -6.80 -7.61
CA SER A 461 13.10 -7.77 -8.65
C SER A 461 11.78 -8.52 -8.39
N ASP A 462 11.43 -8.73 -7.12
CA ASP A 462 10.17 -9.35 -6.68
C ASP A 462 9.48 -8.50 -5.60
N MET A 463 8.19 -8.26 -5.79
CA MET A 463 7.26 -7.64 -4.83
C MET A 463 5.90 -8.35 -4.89
N SER A 464 5.91 -9.64 -5.20
CA SER A 464 4.71 -10.48 -5.24
C SER A 464 4.10 -10.60 -3.84
N TYR A 465 2.76 -10.62 -3.77
CA TYR A 465 1.99 -10.69 -2.52
C TYR A 465 2.31 -9.61 -1.46
N MET A 466 3.08 -8.55 -1.79
CA MET A 466 3.61 -7.57 -0.83
C MET A 466 2.58 -6.98 0.14
N PHE A 467 1.33 -6.81 -0.28
CA PHE A 467 0.22 -6.30 0.53
C PHE A 467 -0.97 -7.28 0.58
N THR A 468 -0.76 -8.58 0.36
CA THR A 468 -1.86 -9.57 0.29
C THR A 468 -2.66 -9.61 1.59
N ASP A 469 -3.99 -9.64 1.49
CA ASP A 469 -4.97 -9.72 2.60
C ASP A 469 -4.81 -8.66 3.74
N SER A 470 -3.94 -7.66 3.55
CA SER A 470 -3.55 -6.66 4.55
C SER A 470 -4.67 -5.71 4.99
N ALA A 471 -4.51 -5.11 6.18
CA ALA A 471 -5.48 -4.17 6.76
C ALA A 471 -5.45 -2.75 6.16
N ILE A 472 -4.62 -2.50 5.14
CA ILE A 472 -4.32 -1.18 4.60
C ILE A 472 -5.54 -0.56 3.90
N THR A 473 -5.80 0.72 4.20
CA THR A 473 -6.91 1.49 3.62
C THR A 473 -6.50 2.52 2.57
N ASN A 474 -5.27 3.03 2.68
CA ASN A 474 -4.68 4.07 1.85
C ASN A 474 -3.21 3.69 1.60
N LEU A 475 -2.73 3.81 0.36
CA LEU A 475 -1.36 3.47 0.00
C LEU A 475 -0.79 4.49 -0.99
N ASP A 476 0.37 5.06 -0.67
CA ASP A 476 1.12 5.93 -1.59
C ASP A 476 2.25 5.14 -2.23
N LEU A 477 2.21 5.03 -3.56
CA LEU A 477 3.22 4.39 -4.42
C LEU A 477 3.73 5.40 -5.46
N SER A 478 3.74 6.70 -5.11
CA SER A 478 4.19 7.78 -6.01
C SER A 478 5.69 7.77 -6.27
N ASN A 479 6.47 7.23 -5.32
CA ASN A 479 7.92 7.00 -5.38
C ASN A 479 8.32 5.66 -6.02
N PHE A 480 7.42 4.67 -6.09
CA PHE A 480 7.74 3.34 -6.61
C PHE A 480 8.11 3.39 -8.11
N ASP A 481 9.32 2.93 -8.43
CA ASP A 481 9.73 2.62 -9.80
C ASP A 481 9.55 1.13 -10.08
N THR A 482 8.69 0.81 -11.05
CA THR A 482 8.51 -0.54 -11.57
C THR A 482 8.65 -0.59 -13.11
N ILE A 483 9.26 0.45 -13.73
CA ILE A 483 9.47 0.52 -15.19
C ILE A 483 10.36 -0.64 -15.68
N HIS A 484 11.31 -1.08 -14.86
CA HIS A 484 12.23 -2.18 -15.17
C HIS A 484 11.53 -3.55 -15.30
N GLY A 485 10.33 -3.70 -14.70
CA GLY A 485 9.48 -4.88 -14.82
C GLY A 485 9.67 -5.94 -13.72
N PRO A 486 9.43 -5.60 -12.43
CA PRO A 486 9.51 -6.58 -11.34
C PRO A 486 8.38 -7.60 -11.42
N TYR A 487 8.56 -8.73 -10.73
CA TYR A 487 7.46 -9.66 -10.50
C TYR A 487 6.52 -9.10 -9.42
N MET A 488 5.29 -8.78 -9.81
CA MET A 488 4.26 -8.16 -8.94
C MET A 488 3.07 -9.10 -8.72
N GLY A 489 3.28 -10.42 -8.85
CA GLY A 489 2.21 -11.42 -8.78
C GLY A 489 1.42 -11.31 -7.47
N TYR A 490 0.09 -11.20 -7.54
CA TYR A 490 -0.81 -11.15 -6.38
C TYR A 490 -0.53 -10.04 -5.35
N MET A 491 0.23 -9.00 -5.72
CA MET A 491 0.68 -7.89 -4.85
C MET A 491 -0.43 -7.27 -3.99
N PHE A 492 -1.66 -7.16 -4.52
CA PHE A 492 -2.83 -6.61 -3.82
C PHE A 492 -3.97 -7.62 -3.62
N TYR A 493 -3.69 -8.92 -3.78
CA TYR A 493 -4.70 -9.97 -3.59
C TYR A 493 -5.31 -9.87 -2.19
N GLY A 494 -6.60 -10.12 -2.03
CA GLY A 494 -7.23 -10.10 -0.71
C GLY A 494 -7.36 -8.73 -0.01
N ALA A 495 -6.68 -7.66 -0.46
CA ALA A 495 -6.61 -6.34 0.20
C ALA A 495 -7.91 -5.50 0.10
N GLN A 496 -9.05 -6.08 0.47
CA GLN A 496 -10.41 -5.55 0.24
C GLN A 496 -10.71 -4.20 0.94
N GLN A 497 -9.83 -3.73 1.82
CA GLN A 497 -9.98 -2.46 2.55
C GLN A 497 -9.35 -1.26 1.84
N LEU A 498 -8.48 -1.50 0.84
CA LEU A 498 -7.75 -0.49 0.08
C LEU A 498 -8.73 0.37 -0.74
N GLN A 499 -8.99 1.59 -0.26
CA GLN A 499 -9.94 2.57 -0.80
C GLN A 499 -9.29 3.65 -1.65
N ASN A 500 -7.98 3.82 -1.49
CA ASN A 500 -7.19 4.91 -2.06
C ASN A 500 -5.78 4.39 -2.40
N ILE A 501 -5.34 4.61 -3.64
CA ILE A 501 -3.99 4.27 -4.11
C ILE A 501 -3.44 5.42 -4.96
N ILE A 502 -2.27 5.95 -4.59
CA ILE A 502 -1.59 7.05 -5.31
C ILE A 502 -0.49 6.43 -6.17
N LEU A 503 -0.49 6.71 -7.48
CA LEU A 503 0.43 6.07 -8.43
C LEU A 503 1.43 7.06 -9.03
N GLY A 504 2.71 6.67 -9.04
CA GLY A 504 3.81 7.50 -9.50
C GLY A 504 3.93 7.65 -11.01
N SER A 505 4.82 8.55 -11.47
CA SER A 505 5.19 8.62 -12.89
C SER A 505 5.92 7.36 -13.36
N ASN A 506 6.53 6.60 -12.45
CA ASN A 506 7.28 5.39 -12.75
C ASN A 506 6.54 4.08 -12.40
N PHE A 507 5.39 4.15 -11.71
CA PHE A 507 4.63 2.97 -11.36
C PHE A 507 3.91 2.34 -12.57
N ARG A 508 4.00 1.01 -12.70
CA ARG A 508 3.37 0.15 -13.70
C ARG A 508 2.88 -1.13 -13.03
N PHE A 509 1.80 -1.73 -13.54
CA PHE A 509 1.41 -3.10 -13.20
C PHE A 509 2.08 -4.08 -14.18
N CYS A 510 3.12 -4.78 -13.73
CA CYS A 510 3.99 -5.58 -14.62
C CYS A 510 3.59 -7.05 -14.77
N SER A 511 2.69 -7.57 -13.93
CA SER A 511 2.12 -8.91 -14.03
C SER A 511 0.59 -8.86 -14.13
N MET A 512 -0.01 -9.77 -14.91
CA MET A 512 -1.47 -9.88 -15.04
C MET A 512 -2.15 -10.32 -13.74
N ASP A 513 -1.38 -10.94 -12.83
CA ASP A 513 -1.83 -11.49 -11.56
C ASP A 513 -1.74 -10.50 -10.39
N GLY A 514 -1.38 -9.23 -10.60
CA GLY A 514 -1.26 -8.24 -9.51
C GLY A 514 -2.55 -8.00 -8.70
N VAL A 515 -3.71 -8.38 -9.26
CA VAL A 515 -5.06 -8.43 -8.66
C VAL A 515 -5.32 -7.32 -7.63
N LEU A 516 -5.25 -6.06 -8.08
CA LEU A 516 -5.91 -4.96 -7.38
C LEU A 516 -7.41 -5.32 -7.20
N PRO A 517 -8.00 -5.22 -5.99
CA PRO A 517 -9.37 -5.61 -5.77
C PRO A 517 -10.35 -4.65 -6.45
N ASN A 518 -11.48 -5.19 -6.94
CA ASN A 518 -12.60 -4.34 -7.33
C ASN A 518 -13.31 -3.82 -6.07
N PRO A 519 -13.69 -2.53 -6.00
CA PRO A 519 -14.45 -2.01 -4.88
C PRO A 519 -15.76 -2.77 -4.68
N THR A 520 -16.15 -3.04 -3.44
CA THR A 520 -17.45 -3.68 -3.19
C THR A 520 -18.59 -2.68 -3.48
N PRO A 521 -19.55 -2.99 -4.37
CA PRO A 521 -20.70 -2.11 -4.61
C PRO A 521 -21.52 -1.89 -3.34
N THR A 522 -21.83 -0.64 -3.02
CA THR A 522 -22.64 -0.25 -1.86
C THR A 522 -23.54 0.93 -2.22
N ASN A 523 -24.33 1.43 -1.26
CA ASN A 523 -25.03 2.72 -1.44
C ASN A 523 -24.10 3.94 -1.40
N LYS A 524 -22.79 3.76 -1.12
CA LYS A 524 -21.77 4.83 -1.13
C LYS A 524 -20.84 4.75 -2.33
N TYR A 525 -20.65 3.58 -2.93
CA TYR A 525 -19.64 3.34 -3.95
C TYR A 525 -20.17 2.46 -5.08
N THR A 526 -19.86 2.79 -6.33
CA THR A 526 -20.43 2.14 -7.53
C THR A 526 -19.87 0.74 -7.82
N GLY A 527 -18.79 0.35 -7.14
CA GLY A 527 -18.03 -0.87 -7.45
C GLY A 527 -16.91 -0.69 -8.47
N LYS A 528 -16.47 0.56 -8.70
CA LYS A 528 -15.42 0.93 -9.66
C LYS A 528 -14.36 1.82 -9.03
N TRP A 529 -13.17 1.82 -9.60
CA TRP A 529 -12.13 2.81 -9.35
C TRP A 529 -12.34 4.04 -10.25
N GLN A 530 -12.02 5.23 -9.73
CA GLN A 530 -11.98 6.49 -10.48
C GLN A 530 -10.74 7.31 -10.08
N ASN A 531 -10.13 8.03 -11.02
CA ASN A 531 -9.03 8.95 -10.70
C ASN A 531 -9.55 10.31 -10.20
N VAL A 532 -8.82 10.96 -9.29
CA VAL A 532 -9.26 12.22 -8.65
C VAL A 532 -9.17 13.40 -9.62
N GLY A 533 -8.09 13.50 -10.39
CA GLY A 533 -7.87 14.59 -11.35
C GLY A 533 -7.90 15.96 -10.67
N ASN A 534 -8.69 16.90 -11.20
CA ASN A 534 -8.91 18.22 -10.58
C ASN A 534 -10.06 18.25 -9.54
N GLY A 535 -10.45 17.08 -9.03
CA GLY A 535 -11.48 16.91 -8.01
C GLY A 535 -10.90 16.83 -6.59
N THR A 536 -11.55 16.03 -5.74
CA THR A 536 -11.06 15.62 -4.42
C THR A 536 -11.38 14.14 -4.21
N VAL A 537 -10.79 13.49 -3.20
CA VAL A 537 -11.10 12.08 -2.85
C VAL A 537 -12.61 11.81 -2.69
N ASN A 538 -13.37 12.75 -2.14
CA ASN A 538 -14.82 12.62 -1.93
C ASN A 538 -15.68 13.11 -3.12
N ASN A 539 -15.09 13.79 -4.10
CA ASN A 539 -15.74 14.28 -5.31
C ASN A 539 -14.71 14.26 -6.47
N PRO A 540 -14.36 13.06 -6.97
CA PRO A 540 -13.35 12.90 -8.02
C PRO A 540 -13.88 13.37 -9.36
N LYS A 541 -13.01 14.05 -10.13
CA LYS A 541 -13.34 14.65 -11.44
C LYS A 541 -12.47 14.11 -12.58
N GLY A 542 -11.62 13.14 -12.30
CA GLY A 542 -10.86 12.43 -13.30
C GLY A 542 -11.75 11.58 -14.23
N SER A 543 -11.30 11.43 -15.47
CA SER A 543 -12.04 10.83 -16.57
C SER A 543 -11.94 9.31 -16.68
N PHE A 544 -11.04 8.66 -15.93
CA PHE A 544 -10.99 7.20 -15.84
C PHE A 544 -12.04 6.73 -14.83
N VAL A 545 -12.93 5.83 -15.25
CA VAL A 545 -13.91 5.13 -14.40
C VAL A 545 -13.98 3.68 -14.86
N GLY A 546 -13.51 2.73 -14.04
CA GLY A 546 -13.36 1.34 -14.48
C GLY A 546 -13.22 0.33 -13.34
N THR A 547 -13.26 -0.95 -13.71
CA THR A 547 -12.82 -2.05 -12.84
C THR A 547 -11.32 -1.94 -12.53
N ALA A 548 -10.88 -2.62 -11.47
CA ALA A 548 -9.47 -2.75 -11.16
C ALA A 548 -8.68 -3.40 -12.31
N THR A 549 -9.32 -4.32 -13.04
CA THR A 549 -8.79 -4.90 -14.29
C THR A 549 -8.55 -3.83 -15.35
N GLU A 550 -9.53 -2.97 -15.63
CA GLU A 550 -9.40 -1.88 -16.61
C GLU A 550 -8.37 -0.82 -16.18
N LEU A 551 -8.15 -0.62 -14.88
CA LEU A 551 -7.10 0.23 -14.33
C LEU A 551 -5.71 -0.36 -14.61
N MET A 552 -5.48 -1.62 -14.20
CA MET A 552 -4.20 -2.31 -14.41
C MET A 552 -3.83 -2.45 -15.90
N PHE A 553 -4.80 -2.59 -16.80
CA PHE A 553 -4.54 -2.71 -18.25
C PHE A 553 -4.29 -1.39 -18.99
N ASN A 554 -4.39 -0.22 -18.36
CA ASN A 554 -4.24 1.08 -19.02
C ASN A 554 -2.77 1.37 -19.43
N GLN A 555 -2.36 0.92 -20.61
CA GLN A 555 -0.97 0.97 -21.12
C GLN A 555 -0.34 2.37 -21.28
N ASN A 556 -1.06 3.46 -20.99
CA ASN A 556 -0.58 4.82 -21.24
C ASN A 556 0.10 5.40 -19.99
N THR A 557 1.43 5.21 -19.90
CA THR A 557 2.27 5.42 -18.71
C THR A 557 2.14 6.81 -18.07
N SER A 558 2.09 7.88 -18.86
CA SER A 558 1.94 9.25 -18.37
C SER A 558 0.50 9.61 -17.94
N ALA A 559 -0.46 8.69 -18.08
CA ALA A 559 -1.86 8.88 -17.72
C ALA A 559 -2.29 8.04 -16.50
N MET A 560 -1.34 7.38 -15.82
CA MET A 560 -1.56 6.73 -14.51
C MET A 560 -1.16 7.61 -13.32
N THR A 561 -0.54 8.78 -13.51
CA THR A 561 -0.07 9.61 -12.40
C THR A 561 -1.20 10.44 -11.79
N ASP A 562 -1.93 9.84 -10.85
CA ASP A 562 -3.07 10.42 -10.14
C ASP A 562 -3.30 9.67 -8.82
N THR A 563 -4.21 10.18 -8.00
CA THR A 563 -4.84 9.45 -6.89
C THR A 563 -6.03 8.67 -7.45
N TYR A 564 -6.09 7.36 -7.19
CA TYR A 564 -7.24 6.52 -7.54
C TYR A 564 -8.04 6.18 -6.30
N VAL A 565 -9.36 6.36 -6.37
CA VAL A 565 -10.29 6.16 -5.26
C VAL A 565 -11.44 5.24 -5.69
N TRP A 566 -12.09 4.61 -4.71
CA TRP A 566 -13.40 3.99 -4.95
C TRP A 566 -14.40 5.05 -5.41
N GLN A 567 -14.95 4.91 -6.61
CA GLN A 567 -15.89 5.87 -7.19
C GLN A 567 -17.10 6.06 -6.27
N PRO A 568 -17.34 7.28 -5.76
CA PRO A 568 -18.53 7.57 -4.98
C PRO A 568 -19.79 7.41 -5.84
N ALA A 569 -20.83 6.82 -5.24
CA ALA A 569 -22.19 6.85 -5.77
C ALA A 569 -22.78 8.24 -5.48
N LEU A 570 -22.37 9.24 -6.26
CA LEU A 570 -22.79 10.63 -6.10
C LEU A 570 -24.31 10.77 -6.21
N LEU A 571 -24.91 11.53 -5.31
CA LEU A 571 -26.34 11.83 -5.32
C LEU A 571 -26.52 13.29 -4.92
N GLU A 572 -26.77 14.13 -5.92
CA GLU A 572 -26.96 15.57 -5.74
C GLU A 572 -28.36 15.97 -6.23
N VAL A 573 -29.02 16.85 -5.46
CA VAL A 573 -30.36 17.36 -5.76
C VAL A 573 -30.33 18.87 -5.50
N VAL A 574 -30.25 19.66 -6.57
CA VAL A 574 -30.11 21.11 -6.51
C VAL A 574 -31.48 21.77 -6.60
N VAL A 575 -31.79 22.63 -5.63
CA VAL A 575 -33.10 23.29 -5.50
C VAL A 575 -32.94 24.77 -5.14
N GLU A 576 -33.87 25.61 -5.61
CA GLU A 576 -33.86 27.06 -5.38
C GLU A 576 -35.09 27.56 -4.61
N ASN A 577 -34.98 28.76 -4.02
CA ASN A 577 -36.03 29.39 -3.23
C ASN A 577 -36.85 30.39 -4.07
N ILE A 578 -38.17 30.41 -3.91
CA ILE A 578 -39.09 31.16 -4.79
C ILE A 578 -40.02 32.07 -3.98
N VAL A 579 -40.41 33.21 -4.58
CA VAL A 579 -41.40 34.16 -4.04
C VAL A 579 -42.58 34.29 -5.02
N LEU A 580 -43.80 34.24 -4.51
CA LEU A 580 -45.05 34.24 -5.27
C LEU A 580 -46.08 35.22 -4.69
N PRO A 581 -46.98 35.81 -5.51
CA PRO A 581 -48.19 36.47 -5.01
C PRO A 581 -49.20 35.46 -4.45
N VAL A 582 -50.05 35.92 -3.53
CA VAL A 582 -51.34 35.26 -3.22
C VAL A 582 -52.16 35.07 -4.50
N GLY A 583 -52.69 33.86 -4.68
CA GLY A 583 -53.38 33.42 -5.89
C GLY A 583 -52.44 32.99 -7.03
N GLY A 584 -51.12 33.01 -6.82
CA GLY A 584 -50.13 32.53 -7.79
C GLY A 584 -50.23 31.03 -8.05
N THR A 585 -49.77 30.60 -9.22
CA THR A 585 -49.60 29.17 -9.56
C THR A 585 -48.23 28.68 -9.09
N TRP A 586 -48.21 27.51 -8.45
CA TRP A 586 -46.97 26.81 -8.09
C TRP A 586 -47.10 25.32 -8.46
N SER A 587 -46.00 24.73 -8.92
CA SER A 587 -45.82 23.28 -8.96
C SER A 587 -44.45 22.89 -8.38
N PRO A 588 -44.30 21.67 -7.85
CA PRO A 588 -43.03 21.13 -7.38
C PRO A 588 -41.85 21.32 -8.33
N ASP A 589 -42.06 21.28 -9.65
CA ASP A 589 -41.04 21.49 -10.68
C ASP A 589 -40.36 22.86 -10.55
N ASN A 590 -41.04 23.88 -10.03
CA ASN A 590 -40.55 25.26 -10.06
C ASN A 590 -39.27 25.45 -9.25
N ASN A 591 -39.15 24.80 -8.08
CA ASN A 591 -37.97 24.91 -7.21
C ASN A 591 -36.86 23.91 -7.57
N PHE A 592 -37.06 23.03 -8.54
CA PHE A 592 -36.07 22.03 -8.94
C PHE A 592 -35.16 22.62 -10.01
N VAL A 593 -33.84 22.64 -9.74
CA VAL A 593 -32.85 23.13 -10.70
C VAL A 593 -32.31 21.95 -11.52
N GLU A 594 -31.71 20.98 -10.84
CA GLU A 594 -31.20 19.74 -11.43
C GLU A 594 -30.98 18.67 -10.35
N ALA A 595 -30.73 17.44 -10.76
CA ALA A 595 -30.23 16.37 -9.89
C ALA A 595 -29.40 15.38 -10.71
N THR A 596 -28.46 14.69 -10.05
CA THR A 596 -27.61 13.67 -10.68
C THR A 596 -27.64 12.34 -9.95
N ASP A 597 -27.61 11.24 -10.71
CA ASP A 597 -27.56 9.88 -10.20
C ASP A 597 -26.15 9.43 -9.80
N SER A 598 -26.05 8.21 -9.26
CA SER A 598 -24.81 7.55 -8.82
C SER A 598 -23.76 7.32 -9.91
N ALA A 599 -24.04 7.66 -11.17
CA ALA A 599 -23.10 7.63 -12.29
C ALA A 599 -22.94 9.01 -12.99
N GLY A 600 -23.46 10.08 -12.37
CA GLY A 600 -23.37 11.45 -12.87
C GLY A 600 -24.38 11.81 -13.97
N ASN A 601 -25.37 10.96 -14.25
CA ASN A 601 -26.40 11.27 -15.24
C ASN A 601 -27.45 12.21 -14.65
N SER A 602 -27.99 13.11 -15.46
CA SER A 602 -29.14 13.94 -15.07
C SER A 602 -30.36 13.09 -14.74
N VAL A 603 -30.94 13.32 -13.56
CA VAL A 603 -32.20 12.71 -13.10
C VAL A 603 -33.36 13.60 -13.55
N ASP A 604 -34.33 12.99 -14.21
CA ASP A 604 -35.57 13.64 -14.62
C ASP A 604 -36.43 13.96 -13.38
N PHE A 605 -37.01 15.16 -13.34
CA PHE A 605 -37.83 15.61 -12.22
C PHE A 605 -38.95 14.62 -11.84
N LYS A 606 -39.52 13.90 -12.82
CA LYS A 606 -40.57 12.88 -12.58
C LYS A 606 -40.16 11.76 -11.59
N ASP A 607 -38.85 11.51 -11.47
CA ASP A 607 -38.26 10.46 -10.66
C ASP A 607 -37.83 10.98 -9.26
N ILE A 608 -37.96 12.29 -9.01
CA ILE A 608 -37.70 12.95 -7.71
C ILE A 608 -38.93 12.83 -6.80
N THR A 609 -38.72 12.32 -5.59
CA THR A 609 -39.77 12.28 -4.56
C THR A 609 -39.84 13.62 -3.83
N VAL A 610 -40.89 14.40 -4.10
CA VAL A 610 -41.13 15.69 -3.45
C VAL A 610 -42.17 15.56 -2.33
N THR A 611 -41.91 16.21 -1.20
CA THR A 611 -42.79 16.24 -0.01
C THR A 611 -42.92 17.65 0.56
N GLY A 612 -44.04 17.94 1.22
CA GLY A 612 -44.46 19.31 1.56
C GLY A 612 -45.53 19.82 0.59
N SER A 613 -46.09 20.99 0.89
CA SER A 613 -47.19 21.59 0.12
C SER A 613 -47.23 23.10 0.33
N VAL A 614 -47.40 23.86 -0.76
CA VAL A 614 -47.60 25.31 -0.74
C VAL A 614 -49.09 25.61 -0.83
N ASP A 615 -49.63 26.36 0.12
CA ASP A 615 -50.94 27.02 -0.05
C ASP A 615 -50.71 28.38 -0.68
N THR A 616 -50.95 28.52 -1.98
CA THR A 616 -50.73 29.79 -2.69
C THR A 616 -51.81 30.83 -2.45
N ILE A 617 -52.87 30.53 -1.68
CA ILE A 617 -53.94 31.47 -1.33
C ILE A 617 -53.68 32.13 0.03
N GLN A 618 -52.85 31.52 0.88
CA GLN A 618 -52.47 32.05 2.19
C GLN A 618 -51.05 32.67 2.16
N PRO A 619 -50.84 33.90 2.68
CA PRO A 619 -49.50 34.44 2.90
C PRO A 619 -48.70 33.61 3.91
N GLY A 620 -47.46 33.25 3.59
CA GLY A 620 -46.63 32.38 4.43
C GLY A 620 -45.34 31.91 3.77
N VAL A 621 -44.51 31.20 4.54
CA VAL A 621 -43.34 30.46 4.01
C VAL A 621 -43.61 28.97 4.15
N TYR A 622 -43.46 28.26 3.03
CA TYR A 622 -43.74 26.84 2.89
C TYR A 622 -42.43 26.12 2.54
N THR A 623 -42.04 25.14 3.34
CA THR A 623 -40.85 24.31 3.05
C THR A 623 -41.25 23.10 2.22
N VAL A 624 -40.49 22.85 1.16
CA VAL A 624 -40.69 21.74 0.23
C VAL A 624 -39.38 20.94 0.15
N THR A 625 -39.46 19.64 0.37
CA THR A 625 -38.30 18.73 0.46
C THR A 625 -38.26 17.82 -0.75
N TYR A 626 -37.16 17.88 -1.49
CA TYR A 626 -36.87 17.10 -2.70
C TYR A 626 -35.93 15.96 -2.31
N SER A 627 -36.21 14.75 -2.78
CA SER A 627 -35.46 13.57 -2.35
C SER A 627 -35.26 12.56 -3.47
N TYR A 628 -34.04 12.04 -3.57
CA TYR A 628 -33.64 11.05 -4.57
C TYR A 628 -32.49 10.20 -4.01
N GLY A 629 -32.51 8.89 -4.27
CA GLY A 629 -31.49 7.93 -3.82
C GLY A 629 -31.28 7.80 -2.30
N GLY A 630 -31.98 8.58 -1.46
CA GLY A 630 -31.78 8.68 -0.02
C GLY A 630 -31.18 10.01 0.47
N ILE A 631 -30.78 10.90 -0.44
CA ILE A 631 -30.38 12.28 -0.15
C ILE A 631 -31.61 13.21 -0.19
N THR A 632 -31.59 14.27 0.61
CA THR A 632 -32.67 15.26 0.71
C THR A 632 -32.15 16.70 0.64
N SER A 633 -32.84 17.53 -0.14
CA SER A 633 -32.59 18.97 -0.26
C SER A 633 -33.89 19.75 -0.02
N THR A 634 -33.81 20.93 0.58
CA THR A 634 -34.98 21.72 0.98
C THR A 634 -35.02 23.09 0.31
N ALA A 635 -36.16 23.41 -0.29
CA ALA A 635 -36.48 24.73 -0.82
C ALA A 635 -37.55 25.40 0.04
N THR A 636 -37.56 26.74 0.03
CA THR A 636 -38.62 27.56 0.61
C THR A 636 -39.39 28.31 -0.48
N VAL A 637 -40.72 28.21 -0.43
CA VAL A 637 -41.63 28.98 -1.27
C VAL A 637 -42.34 30.01 -0.39
N THR A 638 -42.21 31.29 -0.73
CA THR A 638 -42.78 32.40 0.04
C THR A 638 -43.95 33.01 -0.70
N VAL A 639 -45.14 32.94 -0.11
CA VAL A 639 -46.38 33.51 -0.65
C VAL A 639 -46.64 34.85 0.03
N LEU A 640 -46.80 35.93 -0.74
CA LEU A 640 -46.95 37.31 -0.26
C LEU A 640 -48.31 37.90 -0.65
N GLU A 641 -48.98 38.58 0.29
CA GLU A 641 -50.26 39.26 0.03
C GLU A 641 -50.10 40.45 -0.93
N THR A 642 -48.92 41.07 -0.95
CA THR A 642 -48.56 42.17 -1.85
C THR A 642 -47.18 41.94 -2.47
N MET A 643 -47.14 41.93 -3.80
CA MET A 643 -45.91 41.94 -4.58
C MET A 643 -45.48 43.39 -4.92
N PRO A 644 -44.22 43.62 -5.29
CA PRO A 644 -43.77 44.85 -5.95
C PRO A 644 -44.68 45.27 -7.10
N THR A 645 -44.87 46.58 -7.22
CA THR A 645 -45.18 47.24 -8.49
C THR A 645 -43.92 47.70 -9.23
N SER A 646 -42.74 47.59 -8.61
CA SER A 646 -41.48 48.16 -9.10
C SER A 646 -40.75 47.22 -10.06
N TRP A 647 -40.33 47.73 -11.22
CA TRP A 647 -39.61 47.01 -12.28
C TRP A 647 -38.31 47.72 -12.67
N ILE A 648 -37.32 46.95 -13.13
CA ILE A 648 -36.10 47.47 -13.77
C ILE A 648 -36.05 46.96 -15.21
N ASN A 649 -36.00 47.86 -16.17
CA ASN A 649 -36.10 47.59 -17.60
C ASN A 649 -34.75 47.81 -18.30
N PHE A 650 -34.38 46.91 -19.20
CA PHE A 650 -33.18 47.03 -20.04
C PHE A 650 -33.60 47.09 -21.50
N SER A 651 -33.14 48.09 -22.25
CA SER A 651 -33.56 48.33 -23.64
C SER A 651 -32.38 48.56 -24.59
N VAL A 652 -32.48 47.96 -25.78
CA VAL A 652 -31.51 48.06 -26.88
C VAL A 652 -32.21 48.68 -28.07
N ASP A 653 -31.69 49.80 -28.60
CA ASP A 653 -32.28 50.56 -29.72
C ASP A 653 -33.81 50.81 -29.57
N GLY A 654 -34.26 51.11 -28.35
CA GLY A 654 -35.66 51.37 -28.00
C GLY A 654 -36.54 50.12 -27.78
N THR A 655 -36.00 48.91 -27.94
CA THR A 655 -36.70 47.65 -27.66
C THR A 655 -36.31 47.12 -26.28
N ASN A 656 -37.28 46.84 -25.40
CA ASN A 656 -37.00 46.18 -24.11
C ASN A 656 -36.53 44.75 -24.37
N VAL A 657 -35.33 44.43 -23.87
CA VAL A 657 -34.70 43.09 -24.00
C VAL A 657 -34.79 42.27 -22.72
N ARG A 658 -35.01 42.92 -21.56
CA ARG A 658 -35.19 42.23 -20.27
C ARG A 658 -35.83 43.15 -19.24
N SER A 659 -36.74 42.60 -18.44
CA SER A 659 -37.37 43.30 -17.30
C SER A 659 -37.21 42.47 -16.03
N ILE A 660 -36.76 43.09 -14.94
CA ILE A 660 -36.60 42.47 -13.61
C ILE A 660 -37.72 42.99 -12.69
N PRO A 661 -38.60 42.14 -12.13
CA PRO A 661 -39.51 42.56 -11.08
C PRO A 661 -38.75 42.72 -9.76
N GLY A 662 -39.00 43.78 -9.01
CA GLY A 662 -38.27 44.11 -7.78
C GLY A 662 -38.26 43.00 -6.72
N SER A 663 -39.20 42.05 -6.78
CA SER A 663 -39.33 40.93 -5.84
C SER A 663 -38.12 39.99 -5.83
N VAL A 664 -37.35 39.93 -6.91
CA VAL A 664 -36.13 39.11 -6.96
C VAL A 664 -34.89 39.84 -6.44
N LEU A 665 -35.01 41.12 -6.06
CA LEU A 665 -33.91 41.98 -5.59
C LEU A 665 -33.98 42.35 -4.10
N SER A 666 -35.03 41.96 -3.39
CA SER A 666 -35.13 42.13 -1.93
C SER A 666 -35.98 41.03 -1.30
N THR A 667 -35.52 40.51 -0.16
CA THR A 667 -36.34 39.64 0.70
C THR A 667 -37.55 40.40 1.26
N PRO A 668 -38.71 39.74 1.46
CA PRO A 668 -39.78 40.30 2.27
C PRO A 668 -39.32 40.54 3.72
N GLU A 669 -40.03 41.37 4.48
CA GLU A 669 -39.77 41.59 5.91
C GLU A 669 -40.70 40.76 6.80
N TRP A 670 -40.19 40.25 7.91
CA TRP A 670 -41.00 39.54 8.90
C TRP A 670 -41.82 40.52 9.75
N ASN A 671 -43.15 40.52 9.60
CA ASN A 671 -44.00 41.41 10.38
C ASN A 671 -44.19 40.89 11.81
N LEU A 672 -43.37 41.41 12.73
CA LEU A 672 -43.41 41.14 14.18
C LEU A 672 -44.78 41.38 14.85
N THR A 673 -45.72 42.06 14.19
CA THR A 673 -47.06 42.35 14.73
C THR A 673 -48.09 41.28 14.37
N THR A 674 -47.93 40.61 13.23
CA THR A 674 -48.88 39.61 12.70
C THR A 674 -48.31 38.19 12.69
N GLY A 675 -46.99 38.03 12.77
CA GLY A 675 -46.32 36.73 12.71
C GLY A 675 -46.33 36.12 11.30
N LEU A 676 -46.38 36.97 10.26
CA LEU A 676 -46.49 36.60 8.86
C LEU A 676 -45.58 37.48 7.99
N TRP A 677 -45.30 37.02 6.78
CA TRP A 677 -44.65 37.80 5.72
C TRP A 677 -45.71 38.55 4.89
N ASP A 678 -46.48 39.43 5.56
CA ASP A 678 -47.69 40.03 4.98
C ASP A 678 -47.45 41.26 4.09
N LYS A 679 -46.27 41.90 4.19
CA LYS A 679 -45.94 43.15 3.50
C LYS A 679 -44.53 43.14 2.94
N TRP A 680 -44.42 43.53 1.68
CA TRP A 680 -43.15 43.73 1.00
C TRP A 680 -42.68 45.18 1.13
N LYS A 681 -41.45 45.38 1.60
CA LYS A 681 -40.80 46.68 1.80
C LYS A 681 -39.32 46.57 1.39
N PRO A 682 -38.98 46.88 0.12
CA PRO A 682 -37.66 46.59 -0.43
C PRO A 682 -36.55 47.47 0.16
N GLY A 683 -36.89 48.74 0.46
CA GLY A 683 -35.87 49.74 0.76
C GLY A 683 -34.98 50.02 -0.46
N ILE A 684 -33.70 50.27 -0.18
CA ILE A 684 -32.63 50.43 -1.16
C ILE A 684 -32.04 49.04 -1.46
N VAL A 685 -31.97 48.68 -2.74
CA VAL A 685 -31.37 47.43 -3.22
C VAL A 685 -30.25 47.70 -4.21
N LYS A 686 -29.38 46.71 -4.43
CA LYS A 686 -28.48 46.66 -5.58
C LYS A 686 -29.00 45.65 -6.61
N VAL A 687 -28.57 45.79 -7.86
CA VAL A 687 -28.86 44.79 -8.91
C VAL A 687 -27.73 43.75 -8.93
N PRO A 688 -27.97 42.48 -8.57
CA PRO A 688 -26.95 41.44 -8.62
C PRO A 688 -26.45 41.22 -10.05
N THR A 689 -25.16 40.94 -10.20
CA THR A 689 -24.51 40.79 -11.51
C THR A 689 -25.00 39.58 -12.29
N ASP A 690 -25.38 38.49 -11.62
CA ASP A 690 -26.04 37.32 -12.23
C ASP A 690 -27.48 37.62 -12.71
N LYS A 691 -28.07 38.71 -12.19
CA LYS A 691 -29.40 39.20 -12.58
C LYS A 691 -29.32 40.34 -13.60
N LEU A 692 -28.17 40.64 -14.22
CA LEU A 692 -28.08 41.54 -15.38
C LEU A 692 -28.43 40.80 -16.69
N PRO A 693 -28.85 41.50 -17.76
CA PRO A 693 -28.88 40.93 -19.11
C PRO A 693 -27.45 40.62 -19.60
N SER A 694 -27.32 39.60 -20.44
CA SER A 694 -26.11 39.36 -21.23
C SER A 694 -25.78 40.56 -22.14
N GLU A 695 -24.49 40.80 -22.41
CA GLU A 695 -24.03 41.90 -23.26
C GLU A 695 -24.71 41.88 -24.64
N PRO A 696 -25.43 42.96 -25.04
CA PRO A 696 -26.15 42.99 -26.30
C PRO A 696 -25.20 43.25 -27.48
N THR A 697 -25.34 42.47 -28.54
CA THR A 697 -24.52 42.61 -29.76
C THR A 697 -25.18 43.51 -30.79
N LYS A 698 -24.39 44.36 -31.46
CA LYS A 698 -24.83 45.25 -32.54
C LYS A 698 -23.79 45.26 -33.66
N GLN A 699 -24.20 44.93 -34.88
CA GLN A 699 -23.28 44.75 -36.01
C GLN A 699 -22.52 46.05 -36.32
N GLY A 700 -21.18 45.99 -36.33
CA GLY A 700 -20.32 47.16 -36.56
C GLY A 700 -20.04 48.03 -35.33
N TYR A 701 -20.60 47.68 -34.16
CA TYR A 701 -20.48 48.44 -32.92
C TYR A 701 -19.99 47.56 -31.77
N GLU A 702 -19.35 48.17 -30.78
CA GLU A 702 -18.93 47.56 -29.52
C GLU A 702 -19.83 48.05 -28.39
N PHE A 703 -20.26 47.15 -27.50
CA PHE A 703 -21.05 47.49 -26.32
C PHE A 703 -20.16 48.06 -25.22
N LYS A 704 -20.54 49.21 -24.64
CA LYS A 704 -19.74 49.92 -23.62
C LYS A 704 -20.40 49.96 -22.24
N GLY A 705 -21.51 49.24 -22.04
CA GLY A 705 -22.29 49.24 -20.80
C GLY A 705 -23.67 49.89 -20.95
N TRP A 706 -24.34 50.11 -19.82
CA TRP A 706 -25.69 50.65 -19.78
C TRP A 706 -25.70 52.13 -19.36
N LYS A 707 -26.70 52.88 -19.84
CA LYS A 707 -26.99 54.27 -19.48
C LYS A 707 -28.35 54.39 -18.81
N ASP A 708 -28.49 55.36 -17.90
CA ASP A 708 -29.78 55.70 -17.30
C ASP A 708 -30.64 56.61 -18.20
N ASN A 709 -31.82 57.01 -17.70
CA ASN A 709 -32.73 57.96 -18.36
C ASN A 709 -32.16 59.39 -18.50
N THR A 710 -30.97 59.68 -17.96
CA THR A 710 -30.24 60.95 -18.18
C THR A 710 -29.16 60.83 -19.26
N GLY A 711 -28.84 59.61 -19.72
CA GLY A 711 -27.76 59.31 -20.65
C GLY A 711 -26.39 59.09 -19.98
N THR A 712 -26.36 59.02 -18.65
CA THR A 712 -25.15 58.81 -17.84
C THR A 712 -24.82 57.32 -17.76
N MET A 713 -23.54 56.95 -17.91
CA MET A 713 -23.10 55.55 -17.77
C MET A 713 -23.31 55.03 -16.35
N VAL A 714 -23.77 53.79 -16.23
CA VAL A 714 -24.19 53.17 -14.97
C VAL A 714 -23.21 52.05 -14.57
N ASP A 715 -22.68 52.13 -13.35
CA ASP A 715 -21.98 51.04 -12.68
C ASP A 715 -22.91 50.34 -11.69
N PHE A 716 -23.34 49.11 -12.01
CA PHE A 716 -24.22 48.33 -11.14
C PHE A 716 -23.57 47.85 -9.82
N ASN A 717 -22.24 47.93 -9.69
CA ASN A 717 -21.56 47.63 -8.42
C ASN A 717 -21.78 48.73 -7.38
N THR A 718 -21.88 49.99 -7.82
CA THR A 718 -22.08 51.17 -6.94
C THR A 718 -23.49 51.75 -6.98
N LEU A 719 -24.32 51.40 -7.97
CA LEU A 719 -25.72 51.81 -8.06
C LEU A 719 -26.60 51.24 -6.93
N ASP A 720 -27.21 52.14 -6.16
CA ASP A 720 -28.23 51.87 -5.16
C ASP A 720 -29.61 52.32 -5.70
N LEU A 721 -30.63 51.44 -5.65
CA LEU A 721 -31.99 51.69 -6.14
C LEU A 721 -33.03 51.60 -5.01
N ASP A 722 -33.64 52.73 -4.62
CA ASP A 722 -34.79 52.72 -3.70
C ASP A 722 -36.07 52.29 -4.45
N LEU A 723 -36.43 51.01 -4.36
CA LEU A 723 -37.59 50.46 -5.04
C LEU A 723 -38.93 50.98 -4.49
N ASN A 724 -38.95 51.75 -3.39
CA ASN A 724 -40.15 52.48 -2.94
C ASN A 724 -40.31 53.85 -3.64
N SER A 725 -39.26 54.39 -4.24
CA SER A 725 -39.24 55.77 -4.77
C SER A 725 -39.96 55.91 -6.11
N GLN A 726 -39.91 54.88 -6.96
CA GLN A 726 -40.54 54.85 -8.29
C GLN A 726 -40.85 53.41 -8.74
N ASN A 727 -41.84 53.28 -9.63
CA ASN A 727 -42.31 51.98 -10.14
C ASN A 727 -41.46 51.42 -11.28
N GLU A 728 -40.67 52.22 -11.98
CA GLU A 728 -39.91 51.79 -13.17
C GLU A 728 -38.52 52.43 -13.14
N PHE A 729 -37.50 51.65 -13.51
CA PHE A 729 -36.11 52.07 -13.62
C PHE A 729 -35.58 51.57 -14.97
N ASP A 730 -35.45 52.45 -15.97
CA ASP A 730 -35.04 52.04 -17.31
C ASP A 730 -33.54 52.29 -17.55
N PHE A 731 -32.93 51.37 -18.28
CA PHE A 731 -31.54 51.40 -18.69
C PHE A 731 -31.41 51.12 -20.19
N TYR A 732 -30.58 51.90 -20.89
CA TYR A 732 -30.39 51.83 -22.34
C TYR A 732 -28.96 51.40 -22.69
N ALA A 733 -28.82 50.49 -23.65
CA ALA A 733 -27.50 50.00 -24.08
C ALA A 733 -26.69 51.10 -24.78
N ALA A 734 -25.43 51.29 -24.36
CA ALA A 734 -24.48 52.20 -24.98
C ALA A 734 -23.58 51.46 -25.97
N PHE A 735 -23.41 52.03 -27.16
CA PHE A 735 -22.60 51.48 -28.24
C PHE A 735 -21.65 52.53 -28.80
N GLU A 736 -20.44 52.11 -29.15
CA GLU A 736 -19.45 52.89 -29.90
C GLU A 736 -19.09 52.16 -31.20
N LYS A 737 -18.67 52.88 -32.24
CA LYS A 737 -18.27 52.26 -33.53
C LYS A 737 -17.07 51.35 -33.31
N LYS A 738 -17.07 50.16 -33.90
CA LYS A 738 -15.94 49.23 -33.82
C LYS A 738 -14.91 49.52 -34.93
N GLU A 739 -13.63 49.35 -34.60
CA GLU A 739 -12.52 49.39 -35.55
C GLU A 739 -12.36 48.07 -36.31
N TYR A 740 -11.99 48.17 -37.60
CA TYR A 740 -11.74 47.03 -38.49
C TYR A 740 -10.50 47.28 -39.37
N THR A 741 -9.81 46.21 -39.76
CA THR A 741 -8.59 46.27 -40.59
C THR A 741 -8.92 46.22 -42.07
N VAL A 742 -8.37 47.15 -42.86
CA VAL A 742 -8.24 47.03 -44.32
C VAL A 742 -6.80 46.64 -44.67
N THR A 743 -6.65 45.67 -45.55
CA THR A 743 -5.34 45.23 -46.07
C THR A 743 -5.22 45.56 -47.55
N PHE A 744 -4.17 46.29 -47.94
CA PHE A 744 -3.86 46.64 -49.32
C PHE A 744 -2.85 45.65 -49.90
N ASP A 745 -3.26 44.81 -50.87
CA ASP A 745 -2.41 43.80 -51.49
C ASP A 745 -1.88 44.25 -52.87
N VAL A 746 -0.55 44.19 -53.02
CA VAL A 746 0.18 44.47 -54.27
C VAL A 746 1.00 43.25 -54.68
N GLU A 747 0.34 42.28 -55.32
CA GLU A 747 0.93 41.03 -55.81
C GLU A 747 1.56 40.17 -54.69
N GLY A 748 0.82 39.98 -53.59
CA GLY A 748 1.26 39.21 -52.42
C GLY A 748 2.14 40.02 -51.45
N LYS A 749 2.13 41.34 -51.54
CA LYS A 749 2.72 42.26 -50.56
C LYS A 749 1.62 43.08 -49.92
N GLN A 750 1.57 43.08 -48.59
CA GLN A 750 0.44 43.62 -47.84
C GLN A 750 0.86 44.76 -46.92
N GLU A 751 0.04 45.81 -46.92
CA GLU A 751 0.08 46.99 -46.02
C GLU A 751 -1.30 47.15 -45.37
N GLN A 752 -1.40 47.72 -44.17
CA GLN A 752 -2.65 47.72 -43.38
C GLN A 752 -2.97 49.10 -42.78
N GLU A 753 -4.27 49.42 -42.77
CA GLU A 753 -4.87 50.57 -42.06
C GLU A 753 -6.02 50.07 -41.19
N VAL A 754 -6.27 50.74 -40.06
CA VAL A 754 -7.39 50.45 -39.14
C VAL A 754 -8.37 51.61 -39.20
N VAL A 755 -9.64 51.30 -39.49
CA VAL A 755 -10.69 52.29 -39.75
C VAL A 755 -11.95 51.95 -38.95
N LEU A 756 -12.64 52.96 -38.42
CA LEU A 756 -13.93 52.80 -37.74
C LEU A 756 -15.04 52.41 -38.73
N PHE A 757 -15.95 51.55 -38.30
CA PHE A 757 -17.15 51.17 -39.06
C PHE A 757 -17.91 52.40 -39.61
N GLU A 758 -18.37 52.34 -40.87
CA GLU A 758 -19.07 53.43 -41.57
C GLU A 758 -18.25 54.73 -41.76
N GLU A 759 -16.93 54.75 -41.49
CA GLU A 759 -16.03 55.85 -41.90
C GLU A 759 -15.35 55.55 -43.25
N LEU A 760 -14.83 56.57 -43.92
CA LEU A 760 -14.08 56.42 -45.18
C LEU A 760 -12.64 55.92 -44.93
N ILE A 761 -12.14 55.10 -45.86
CA ILE A 761 -10.77 54.56 -45.87
C ILE A 761 -9.83 55.56 -46.55
N THR A 762 -8.56 55.65 -46.14
CA THR A 762 -7.57 56.51 -46.82
C THR A 762 -7.09 55.85 -48.11
N GLU A 763 -7.04 56.57 -49.25
CA GLU A 763 -6.44 56.01 -50.47
C GLU A 763 -4.92 55.88 -50.31
N PRO A 764 -4.33 54.67 -50.38
CA PRO A 764 -2.90 54.45 -50.19
C PRO A 764 -2.08 54.90 -51.42
N THR A 765 -0.77 55.04 -51.26
CA THR A 765 0.09 55.52 -52.35
C THR A 765 0.06 54.59 -53.56
N VAL A 766 -0.20 55.15 -54.74
CA VAL A 766 -0.36 54.40 -56.01
C VAL A 766 0.87 53.50 -56.28
N PRO A 767 0.69 52.16 -56.34
CA PRO A 767 1.81 51.24 -56.49
C PRO A 767 2.39 51.25 -57.91
N ASN A 768 3.71 51.07 -58.01
CA ASN A 768 4.46 51.14 -59.28
C ASN A 768 4.89 49.74 -59.75
N LYS A 769 4.56 49.40 -61.00
CA LYS A 769 4.96 48.16 -61.67
C LYS A 769 5.55 48.42 -63.05
N VAL A 770 6.82 48.11 -63.23
CA VAL A 770 7.56 48.36 -64.49
C VAL A 770 6.91 47.65 -65.67
N GLY A 771 6.57 48.40 -66.72
CA GLY A 771 5.92 47.89 -67.93
C GLY A 771 4.40 47.70 -67.82
N TYR A 772 3.77 48.19 -66.75
CA TYR A 772 2.33 48.17 -66.52
C TYR A 772 1.84 49.56 -66.06
N ALA A 773 0.53 49.79 -66.15
CA ALA A 773 -0.15 50.97 -65.61
C ALA A 773 -1.23 50.55 -64.60
N PHE A 774 -1.25 51.18 -63.43
CA PHE A 774 -2.23 50.94 -62.37
C PHE A 774 -3.64 51.39 -62.80
N THR A 775 -4.67 50.63 -62.40
CA THR A 775 -6.08 50.90 -62.76
C THR A 775 -6.99 51.18 -61.57
N GLY A 776 -6.59 50.79 -60.37
CA GLY A 776 -7.35 50.95 -59.13
C GLY A 776 -7.19 49.78 -58.16
N TRP A 777 -7.78 49.97 -56.98
CA TRP A 777 -7.95 48.97 -55.93
C TRP A 777 -9.29 48.24 -56.10
N TYR A 778 -9.35 46.95 -55.80
CA TYR A 778 -10.54 46.11 -56.01
C TYR A 778 -10.80 45.16 -54.84
N ASP A 779 -12.06 44.88 -54.54
CA ASP A 779 -12.52 44.04 -53.41
C ASP A 779 -12.19 42.53 -53.51
N ALA A 780 -11.60 42.09 -54.62
CA ALA A 780 -11.20 40.71 -54.86
C ALA A 780 -9.96 40.60 -55.75
N GLU A 781 -9.15 39.55 -55.57
CA GLU A 781 -7.95 39.30 -56.37
C GLU A 781 -8.28 39.18 -57.88
N THR A 782 -9.30 38.38 -58.22
CA THR A 782 -9.86 38.28 -59.57
C THR A 782 -11.39 38.47 -59.55
N GLY A 783 -11.94 39.20 -60.53
CA GLY A 783 -13.34 39.66 -60.49
C GLY A 783 -13.55 40.88 -59.57
N GLY A 784 -14.74 41.06 -59.01
CA GLY A 784 -14.97 42.08 -57.98
C GLY A 784 -15.11 43.53 -58.47
N THR A 785 -15.48 44.41 -57.53
CA THR A 785 -15.78 45.84 -57.71
C THR A 785 -14.51 46.67 -57.56
N LYS A 786 -14.43 47.83 -58.24
CA LYS A 786 -13.41 48.84 -57.94
C LYS A 786 -13.85 49.62 -56.71
N TRP A 787 -12.98 49.71 -55.70
CA TRP A 787 -13.22 50.51 -54.50
C TRP A 787 -13.13 52.00 -54.81
N ASP A 788 -14.08 52.79 -54.32
CA ASP A 788 -14.13 54.24 -54.42
C ASP A 788 -13.96 54.88 -53.03
N PHE A 789 -12.75 55.35 -52.73
CA PHE A 789 -12.39 56.00 -51.47
C PHE A 789 -13.15 57.31 -51.18
N THR A 790 -14.04 57.76 -52.08
CA THR A 790 -14.92 58.92 -51.86
C THR A 790 -16.35 58.55 -51.45
N THR A 791 -16.75 57.28 -51.58
CA THR A 791 -18.10 56.79 -51.23
C THR A 791 -18.11 55.52 -50.39
N ASP A 792 -17.10 54.67 -50.50
CA ASP A 792 -17.09 53.33 -49.93
C ASP A 792 -16.49 53.37 -48.52
N THR A 793 -17.33 53.10 -47.52
CA THR A 793 -16.99 53.14 -46.10
C THR A 793 -16.60 51.76 -45.55
N MET A 794 -15.82 51.73 -44.47
CA MET A 794 -15.39 50.50 -43.83
C MET A 794 -16.58 49.62 -43.37
N PRO A 795 -16.70 48.37 -43.86
CA PRO A 795 -17.80 47.48 -43.51
C PRO A 795 -17.57 46.82 -42.13
N SER A 796 -18.55 46.03 -41.66
CA SER A 796 -18.51 45.38 -40.33
C SER A 796 -17.60 44.14 -40.27
N ASN A 797 -16.55 44.10 -41.08
CA ASN A 797 -15.59 43.00 -41.22
C ASN A 797 -14.28 43.52 -41.80
N GLU A 798 -13.19 42.79 -41.60
CA GLU A 798 -11.93 43.06 -42.27
C GLU A 798 -12.04 42.83 -43.78
N ILE A 799 -11.32 43.61 -44.59
CA ILE A 799 -11.33 43.52 -46.06
C ILE A 799 -9.91 43.53 -46.64
N ILE A 800 -9.77 42.98 -47.85
CA ILE A 800 -8.53 43.03 -48.63
C ILE A 800 -8.81 43.72 -49.97
N LEU A 801 -8.05 44.77 -50.26
CA LEU A 801 -8.14 45.56 -51.49
C LEU A 801 -6.91 45.29 -52.37
N TYR A 802 -7.13 44.77 -53.57
CA TYR A 802 -6.09 44.28 -54.47
C TYR A 802 -5.76 45.30 -55.57
N ALA A 803 -4.47 45.60 -55.74
CA ALA A 803 -3.97 46.51 -56.76
C ALA A 803 -4.00 45.88 -58.17
N ARG A 804 -4.60 46.57 -59.15
CA ARG A 804 -4.68 46.09 -60.54
C ARG A 804 -3.88 46.89 -61.55
N PHE A 805 -3.39 46.17 -62.56
CA PHE A 805 -2.37 46.63 -63.49
C PHE A 805 -2.62 46.15 -64.94
N ASN A 806 -2.71 47.07 -65.89
CA ASN A 806 -2.76 46.78 -67.33
C ASN A 806 -1.37 46.83 -67.96
N LYS A 807 -1.02 45.83 -68.80
CA LYS A 807 0.31 45.74 -69.43
C LYS A 807 0.49 46.79 -70.54
N LEU A 808 1.62 47.50 -70.52
CA LEU A 808 1.98 48.47 -71.56
C LEU A 808 2.57 47.76 -72.77
N GLY A 809 1.97 47.97 -73.95
CA GLY A 809 2.48 47.47 -75.22
C GLY A 809 3.46 48.45 -75.86
N PHE A 810 4.69 48.02 -76.10
CA PHE A 810 5.72 48.81 -76.80
C PHE A 810 5.94 48.29 -78.22
N ALA A 811 5.91 49.20 -79.20
CA ALA A 811 6.32 48.95 -80.58
C ALA A 811 7.83 49.18 -80.75
N THR A 812 8.48 48.42 -81.64
CA THR A 812 9.91 48.57 -81.96
C THR A 812 10.15 49.71 -82.97
N PRO A 813 11.13 50.62 -82.73
CA PRO A 813 11.38 51.79 -83.58
C PRO A 813 12.38 51.54 -84.72
N GLU A 814 12.29 52.35 -85.78
CA GLU A 814 13.30 52.45 -86.84
C GLU A 814 14.11 53.76 -86.71
N ILE A 815 15.34 53.80 -87.22
CA ILE A 815 16.40 54.74 -86.79
C ILE A 815 16.86 55.67 -87.95
N LYS A 816 17.01 56.99 -87.69
CA LYS A 816 18.16 57.77 -88.18
C LYS A 816 18.47 59.02 -87.32
N PRO A 817 19.72 59.55 -87.32
CA PRO A 817 20.22 60.43 -86.25
C PRO A 817 20.55 61.88 -86.67
N ALA A 818 20.73 62.76 -85.66
CA ALA A 818 21.56 63.97 -85.74
C ALA A 818 22.16 64.35 -84.36
N ILE A 819 23.38 64.90 -84.38
CA ILE A 819 24.24 65.38 -83.27
C ILE A 819 25.01 66.58 -83.85
N PRO A 820 25.51 67.63 -83.13
CA PRO A 820 25.43 67.99 -81.68
C PRO A 820 24.87 69.43 -81.43
N THR A 821 24.89 69.94 -80.18
CA THR A 821 25.81 71.05 -79.73
C THR A 821 25.37 71.75 -78.43
N ILE A 822 26.22 71.61 -77.39
CA ILE A 822 26.65 72.56 -76.33
C ILE A 822 25.95 73.94 -76.22
N ILE A 823 25.56 74.36 -75.00
CA ILE A 823 25.92 75.64 -74.30
C ILE A 823 25.12 75.82 -72.98
N THR A 824 25.78 76.32 -71.94
CA THR A 824 25.25 76.85 -70.65
C THR A 824 25.85 78.24 -70.40
N PRO A 825 25.47 79.04 -69.37
CA PRO A 825 24.32 79.03 -68.44
C PRO A 825 23.51 80.38 -68.50
N ILE A 826 22.59 80.68 -67.56
CA ILE A 826 22.52 81.93 -66.74
C ILE A 826 21.30 82.00 -65.77
N THR A 827 21.48 82.76 -64.67
CA THR A 827 20.50 83.50 -63.83
C THR A 827 21.04 84.97 -63.72
N PRO A 828 20.33 86.05 -63.25
CA PRO A 828 19.32 86.11 -62.14
C PRO A 828 18.22 87.23 -62.18
N GLY A 829 17.38 87.33 -61.11
CA GLY A 829 16.84 88.60 -60.54
C GLY A 829 15.55 89.24 -61.13
N VAL A 830 14.85 90.25 -60.53
CA VAL A 830 14.81 90.88 -59.17
C VAL A 830 13.39 91.53 -58.91
N ASN A 831 13.08 91.95 -57.67
CA ASN A 831 11.82 92.51 -57.09
C ASN A 831 11.45 93.98 -57.50
N PRO A 832 10.24 94.52 -57.18
CA PRO A 832 10.14 95.51 -56.07
C PRO A 832 8.80 95.65 -55.25
N ALA A 833 8.90 95.42 -53.92
CA ALA A 833 8.54 96.30 -52.77
C ALA A 833 7.12 96.94 -52.46
N THR A 834 6.59 96.60 -51.26
CA THR A 834 5.99 97.47 -50.17
C THR A 834 4.60 98.15 -50.32
N PRO A 835 3.89 98.63 -49.24
CA PRO A 835 4.17 98.60 -47.76
C PRO A 835 3.01 98.21 -46.77
N SER A 836 3.39 97.80 -45.53
CA SER A 836 2.71 97.98 -44.18
C SER A 836 1.27 97.42 -43.91
N VAL A 837 0.80 97.12 -42.68
CA VAL A 837 1.01 97.70 -41.32
C VAL A 837 0.97 96.66 -40.15
N GLU A 838 1.98 96.71 -39.27
CA GLU A 838 2.09 96.45 -37.79
C GLU A 838 1.51 95.20 -37.04
N SER A 839 1.90 95.08 -35.76
CA SER A 839 1.79 93.92 -34.81
C SER A 839 1.18 94.40 -33.46
N PRO A 840 1.41 93.88 -32.21
CA PRO A 840 2.33 92.87 -31.61
C PRO A 840 1.57 91.74 -30.81
N THR A 841 2.09 90.89 -29.90
CA THR A 841 3.35 90.83 -29.10
C THR A 841 3.72 89.37 -28.71
N THR A 842 4.96 89.17 -28.23
CA THR A 842 5.59 87.89 -27.76
C THR A 842 5.97 88.02 -26.26
N PRO A 843 6.98 87.31 -25.65
CA PRO A 843 7.52 85.94 -25.74
C PRO A 843 7.69 85.22 -24.36
N GLY A 844 8.26 84.00 -24.33
CA GLY A 844 9.02 83.46 -23.17
C GLY A 844 8.72 81.99 -22.81
N ALA A 845 9.58 80.96 -22.85
CA ALA A 845 11.00 80.69 -23.19
C ALA A 845 11.84 80.10 -22.02
N GLY A 846 12.18 78.81 -22.13
CA GLY A 846 13.38 78.18 -21.54
C GLY A 846 13.25 77.41 -20.21
N GLY A 847 13.99 76.30 -20.07
CA GLY A 847 14.57 75.91 -18.76
C GLY A 847 14.40 74.49 -18.21
N ASN A 848 15.14 73.52 -18.77
CA ASN A 848 16.14 72.69 -18.03
C ASN A 848 15.77 71.68 -16.90
N GLN A 849 16.40 70.50 -17.00
CA GLN A 849 16.98 69.65 -15.92
C GLN A 849 16.19 68.58 -15.10
N THR A 850 16.91 67.48 -14.81
CA THR A 850 16.82 66.52 -13.65
C THR A 850 15.55 65.68 -13.48
N SER A 851 15.58 64.37 -13.74
CA SER A 851 15.94 63.24 -12.82
C SER A 851 14.73 62.73 -12.00
N SER A 852 14.59 61.46 -11.59
CA SER A 852 15.53 60.32 -11.48
C SER A 852 14.79 58.98 -11.38
N ASN A 853 15.44 57.87 -11.77
CA ASN A 853 15.43 56.50 -11.21
C ASN A 853 14.10 55.76 -10.85
N ASP A 854 14.02 54.42 -10.86
CA ASP A 854 14.75 53.32 -11.52
C ASP A 854 13.98 51.99 -11.22
N SER A 855 14.24 50.91 -11.98
CA SER A 855 13.63 49.55 -11.89
C SER A 855 12.10 49.51 -12.12
N GLY A 856 11.47 48.43 -12.61
CA GLY A 856 11.86 47.07 -13.02
C GLY A 856 10.55 46.24 -13.05
N LEU A 857 10.34 45.17 -13.81
CA LEU A 857 11.21 44.28 -14.60
C LEU A 857 10.31 43.57 -15.67
N ASN A 858 10.88 42.82 -16.61
CA ASN A 858 10.20 41.77 -17.43
C ASN A 858 9.13 42.23 -18.46
N THR A 859 8.82 41.49 -19.54
CA THR A 859 9.32 40.19 -20.05
C THR A 859 9.20 40.08 -21.59
N VAL A 860 10.04 39.22 -22.19
CA VAL A 860 9.85 38.48 -23.47
C VAL A 860 9.41 39.23 -24.74
N ASN A 861 10.26 39.13 -25.78
CA ASN A 861 9.84 39.14 -27.18
C ASN A 861 10.49 37.93 -27.88
N THR A 862 9.71 37.12 -28.62
CA THR A 862 10.16 35.86 -29.24
C THR A 862 10.51 36.04 -30.72
N GLY A 863 11.81 36.02 -31.03
CA GLY A 863 12.32 36.08 -32.40
C GLY A 863 12.96 34.76 -32.85
N ASN A 864 12.38 34.10 -33.85
CA ASN A 864 12.99 32.95 -34.51
C ASN A 864 14.33 33.31 -35.17
N MET A 865 15.28 32.37 -35.20
CA MET A 865 16.27 32.33 -36.28
C MET A 865 16.71 30.89 -36.58
N THR A 866 16.92 30.58 -37.85
CA THR A 866 17.33 29.27 -38.36
C THR A 866 18.51 29.44 -39.31
N MET A 867 19.26 28.35 -39.52
CA MET A 867 20.28 28.12 -40.57
C MET A 867 21.76 28.42 -40.27
N THR A 868 22.58 27.39 -40.52
CA THR A 868 23.95 27.42 -41.12
C THR A 868 25.14 28.03 -40.34
N SER A 869 26.38 27.52 -40.44
CA SER A 869 26.90 26.28 -41.05
C SER A 869 28.40 26.03 -40.79
N GLN A 870 28.82 24.75 -40.81
CA GLN A 870 30.18 24.23 -41.12
C GLN A 870 31.35 24.54 -40.15
N GLY A 871 32.32 23.62 -40.04
CA GLY A 871 33.45 23.75 -39.09
C GLY A 871 34.67 22.82 -39.22
N ASN A 872 34.54 21.58 -39.73
CA ASN A 872 35.62 20.58 -39.95
C ASN A 872 36.37 20.03 -38.70
N ALA A 873 37.00 18.85 -38.70
CA ALA A 873 36.86 17.63 -39.55
C ALA A 873 37.62 16.41 -38.97
N ALA A 874 37.34 15.22 -39.54
CA ALA A 874 38.16 13.98 -39.52
C ALA A 874 38.12 13.13 -38.22
N THR A 875 38.22 11.78 -38.24
CA THR A 875 38.53 10.81 -39.33
C THR A 875 37.67 9.53 -39.33
N ALA A 876 37.45 8.97 -40.53
CA ALA A 876 37.36 7.54 -40.88
C ALA A 876 36.24 6.61 -40.31
N SER A 877 35.38 6.14 -41.22
CA SER A 877 34.53 4.93 -41.15
C SER A 877 35.31 3.69 -41.71
N PRO A 878 34.71 2.48 -41.97
CA PRO A 878 33.34 2.01 -41.73
C PRO A 878 33.20 0.58 -41.14
N ALA A 879 31.96 0.14 -40.94
CA ALA A 879 31.59 -1.27 -40.72
C ALA A 879 31.42 -2.04 -42.05
N THR A 880 31.25 -3.37 -42.00
CA THR A 880 30.82 -4.20 -43.15
C THR A 880 29.72 -5.20 -42.78
N SER A 881 28.61 -5.14 -43.51
CA SER A 881 27.43 -6.03 -43.39
C SER A 881 27.33 -7.03 -44.54
N SER A 882 26.85 -8.26 -44.28
CA SER A 882 26.49 -9.27 -45.29
C SER A 882 25.72 -10.42 -44.62
N GLN A 883 24.65 -11.02 -45.15
CA GLN A 883 23.86 -10.79 -46.37
C GLN A 883 22.41 -11.30 -46.15
N GLY A 884 21.44 -10.84 -46.95
CA GLY A 884 20.04 -11.29 -46.87
C GLY A 884 19.70 -12.47 -47.79
N GLY A 885 18.83 -13.37 -47.32
CA GLY A 885 18.24 -14.49 -48.08
C GLY A 885 16.71 -14.42 -48.12
N LYS A 886 16.07 -14.97 -49.17
CA LYS A 886 14.64 -14.82 -49.47
C LYS A 886 13.92 -16.18 -49.51
N LEU A 887 12.61 -16.16 -49.19
CA LEU A 887 11.49 -17.03 -49.64
C LEU A 887 10.85 -18.08 -48.70
N ALA A 888 9.55 -18.26 -49.00
CA ALA A 888 8.65 -19.40 -48.74
C ALA A 888 7.89 -19.49 -47.40
N LYS A 889 6.57 -19.70 -47.52
CA LYS A 889 5.66 -20.19 -46.46
C LYS A 889 5.42 -21.69 -46.65
N LEU A 890 5.45 -22.43 -45.55
CA LEU A 890 4.72 -23.69 -45.25
C LEU A 890 4.73 -23.83 -43.71
N GLY A 891 3.86 -24.60 -43.05
CA GLY A 891 2.75 -25.40 -43.57
C GLY A 891 2.49 -26.66 -42.74
N GLU A 892 1.73 -26.50 -41.65
CA GLU A 892 1.03 -27.53 -40.88
C GLU A 892 1.77 -28.71 -40.19
N ASN A 893 1.45 -28.86 -38.90
CA ASN A 893 1.11 -30.10 -38.18
C ASN A 893 2.17 -31.16 -37.76
N SER A 894 2.15 -31.43 -36.43
CA SER A 894 2.28 -32.74 -35.76
C SER A 894 3.65 -33.34 -35.35
N SER A 895 3.94 -33.19 -34.06
CA SER A 895 4.07 -34.29 -33.08
C SER A 895 5.41 -35.04 -32.84
N LEU A 896 5.76 -35.13 -31.54
CA LEU A 896 6.44 -36.24 -30.83
C LEU A 896 7.92 -36.62 -31.14
N LEU A 897 8.86 -36.22 -30.26
CA LEU A 897 9.49 -37.06 -29.20
C LEU A 897 10.79 -36.44 -28.59
N LEU A 898 10.90 -36.43 -27.24
CA LEU A 898 12.13 -36.54 -26.40
C LEU A 898 13.24 -35.43 -26.49
N GLN A 899 13.91 -34.95 -25.42
CA GLN A 899 13.94 -35.18 -23.94
C GLN A 899 14.29 -33.87 -23.17
N GLY A 900 14.08 -33.85 -21.84
CA GLY A 900 14.57 -32.81 -20.90
C GLY A 900 13.45 -32.02 -20.20
N PHE A 901 12.56 -32.63 -19.43
CA PHE A 901 12.75 -33.05 -18.02
C PHE A 901 13.26 -31.94 -17.08
N GLY A 902 12.39 -31.49 -16.17
CA GLY A 902 12.67 -30.40 -15.22
C GLY A 902 11.43 -29.89 -14.48
N LEU A 903 10.61 -30.78 -13.91
CA LEU A 903 9.46 -30.41 -13.08
C LEU A 903 9.17 -31.50 -12.04
N LEU A 904 9.16 -31.14 -10.75
CA LEU A 904 8.51 -31.94 -9.72
C LEU A 904 7.81 -31.04 -8.69
N LEU A 905 6.60 -31.45 -8.34
CA LEU A 905 5.70 -30.88 -7.32
C LEU A 905 6.15 -31.40 -5.90
N VAL A 906 5.61 -31.01 -4.74
CA VAL A 906 4.33 -30.33 -4.41
C VAL A 906 4.35 -29.71 -3.01
N LEU A 907 3.29 -28.98 -2.65
CA LEU A 907 3.02 -28.31 -1.36
C LEU A 907 3.15 -29.18 -0.09
N SER A 908 3.54 -28.53 1.01
CA SER A 908 2.92 -28.72 2.35
C SER A 908 3.12 -27.45 3.20
N GLY A 909 2.05 -26.84 3.72
CA GLY A 909 2.19 -25.62 4.54
C GLY A 909 0.95 -24.72 4.71
N MET A 910 -0.27 -25.26 4.80
CA MET A 910 -1.46 -24.45 5.08
C MET A 910 -2.52 -25.20 5.90
N ILE A 911 -3.25 -24.43 6.73
CA ILE A 911 -4.38 -24.80 7.59
C ILE A 911 -4.03 -25.59 8.88
N PHE A 912 -3.91 -24.87 10.00
CA PHE A 912 -4.48 -25.35 11.28
C PHE A 912 -5.15 -24.31 12.20
N PHE A 913 -5.57 -23.12 11.72
CA PHE A 913 -6.23 -22.14 12.60
C PHE A 913 -7.57 -21.52 12.11
N TRP A 914 -8.58 -22.33 11.75
CA TRP A 914 -9.96 -21.79 11.68
C TRP A 914 -11.11 -22.78 11.98
N LYS A 915 -11.40 -23.06 13.27
CA LYS A 915 -12.72 -23.63 13.65
C LYS A 915 -13.23 -23.34 15.08
N LYS A 916 -13.25 -22.07 15.51
CA LYS A 916 -13.94 -21.69 16.78
C LYS A 916 -14.75 -20.39 16.76
N ARG A 917 -15.60 -20.17 15.75
CA ARG A 917 -16.76 -19.25 15.86
C ARG A 917 -17.85 -19.51 14.82
N LYS A 918 -19.05 -19.95 15.25
CA LYS A 918 -20.31 -19.63 14.56
C LYS A 918 -21.54 -19.76 15.49
N LYS A 919 -22.48 -18.82 15.32
CA LYS A 919 -23.85 -18.77 15.89
C LYS A 919 -24.04 -18.41 17.38
N ILE A 920 -23.87 -17.12 17.66
CA ILE A 920 -24.81 -16.32 18.46
C ILE A 920 -25.19 -15.13 17.55
N HIS A 921 -26.45 -14.76 17.31
CA HIS A 921 -27.72 -15.50 17.49
C HIS A 921 -28.70 -15.15 16.34
N SER A 922 -30.01 -15.13 16.61
CA SER A 922 -31.10 -14.72 15.70
C SER A 922 -30.97 -13.32 15.09
#